data_AF-A0A329W080-F1
#
_entry.id   AF-A0A329W080-F1
#
_cell.length_a   1.000
_cell.length_b   1.000
_cell.length_c   1.000
_cell.angle_alpha   90.00
_cell.angle_beta   90.00
_cell.angle_gamma   90.00
#
_symmetry.space_group_name_H-M   'P 1'
#
loop_
_entity.id
_entity.type
_entity.pdbx_description
1 polymer ?
#
loop_
_entity_poly.entity_id
_entity_poly.type
_entity_poly.pdbx_seq_one_letter_code
_entity_poly.pdbx_strand_id
1 'polypeptide(L)'
;MGKSSNRSTEYFFTGKYYDDNDGNSITAIGVGGEVYAYGGNDDVTVGSFKVDVYHTDGDLSVKGASGYTGISKTGDGGLSFAGAAGVAFINHTGETGNLNYSGAAGYNKLVRKGLSGDTNFKGAGGYNKLWHETNRGNLDFAGAGAYNDIDHTWFNRYQDSQGNVTFNGAGAANSINSRVESGNVTFNGAGADNHIIRKGKEGNIILRGAGVSNRIERVRQNKDGYEQTRGDITFEGAGGYNKLYSDVAHGNINFSGAGAYNEITRIGMNSNFYGKTLEFAKAEEIVLTTATMGGSWIQESQQVIGIKSTIEPDTYLFAFADEMYTKISKVQLQNNPTTGRLSYHATSWYKAGNHLENLAAKDISSGNGFVAVNANGAYRLSSLVFEHHQPVAIRAIEDNLLIDQWVTYAGGMVVKAEDISLGDAKMGGYAISSDGSKIDVSAVKSNRRSNTYVYAKVMEPYTKVVEVQLTNDPDTGQLKYKATAWYKTGDHMGNLANEEFSYDNGYTSIGAGYTLSQLQYSANTVHHASHRLVHSEEYSQQDLVESSTSSGYVNFNGAGGGNIIKSNVTRGNVNFKGAGVANVILHGSKFGDTNFDGAGAANVIVKSGEKGDLTFHGAGLANVLVHQGQSGKMDVYAGGAVNVLVRVGDGRYLAHLLAYGNISIHKGNGNSRVLMLGGYNTHTQIGNGNGNWSGAGGFNVITQAGAGDISSVLLGGANVLTKLGAGDLVTGMFGGA
;
A
#
# COMPACT_ATOMS: atom_id res chain seq x y z
N MET A 1 25.78 25.22 -63.64
CA MET A 1 25.40 23.82 -63.97
C MET A 1 26.60 22.93 -63.67
N GLY A 2 26.46 21.89 -62.83
CA GLY A 2 27.45 20.79 -62.77
C GLY A 2 27.93 20.24 -61.42
N LYS A 3 27.42 20.61 -60.24
CA LYS A 3 27.88 20.02 -58.95
C LYS A 3 26.93 18.97 -58.33
N SER A 4 25.62 19.15 -58.45
CA SER A 4 24.63 18.23 -57.82
C SER A 4 24.55 16.86 -58.51
N SER A 5 24.71 16.77 -59.84
CA SER A 5 24.53 15.52 -60.59
C SER A 5 25.62 14.47 -60.34
N ASN A 6 26.84 14.85 -59.96
CA ASN A 6 27.92 13.87 -59.76
C ASN A 6 27.85 13.19 -58.38
N ARG A 7 27.39 13.88 -57.33
CA ARG A 7 27.40 13.35 -55.95
C ARG A 7 26.32 12.32 -55.67
N SER A 8 25.14 12.43 -56.30
CA SER A 8 24.10 11.39 -56.17
C SER A 8 24.49 10.09 -56.91
N THR A 9 25.17 10.21 -58.05
CA THR A 9 25.76 9.06 -58.75
C THR A 9 26.91 8.46 -57.94
N GLU A 10 27.76 9.28 -57.34
CA GLU A 10 28.82 8.85 -56.43
C GLU A 10 28.26 8.10 -55.22
N TYR A 11 27.18 8.57 -54.58
CA TYR A 11 26.50 7.85 -53.50
C TYR A 11 25.97 6.49 -53.95
N PHE A 12 25.41 6.39 -55.16
CA PHE A 12 24.90 5.13 -55.70
C PHE A 12 26.00 4.06 -55.81
N PHE A 13 27.24 4.44 -56.12
CA PHE A 13 28.37 3.51 -56.28
C PHE A 13 29.22 3.33 -55.01
N THR A 14 29.40 4.38 -54.21
CA THR A 14 30.31 4.40 -53.06
C THR A 14 29.61 4.19 -51.73
N GLY A 15 28.30 4.46 -51.68
CA GLY A 15 27.52 4.47 -50.44
C GLY A 15 27.93 5.58 -49.46
N LYS A 16 28.61 6.64 -49.90
CA LYS A 16 28.95 7.80 -49.05
C LYS A 16 28.61 9.12 -49.73
N TYR A 17 28.02 10.04 -48.99
CA TYR A 17 27.75 11.41 -49.41
C TYR A 17 28.30 12.38 -48.37
N TYR A 18 29.18 13.30 -48.77
CA TYR A 18 29.71 14.35 -47.90
C TYR A 18 29.28 15.71 -48.42
N ASP A 19 28.71 16.53 -47.54
CA ASP A 19 28.29 17.88 -47.87
C ASP A 19 29.23 18.98 -47.37
N ASP A 20 28.95 20.22 -47.77
CA ASP A 20 29.52 21.44 -47.18
C ASP A 20 28.67 21.97 -46.00
N ASN A 21 29.11 23.06 -45.37
CA ASN A 21 28.48 23.60 -44.15
C ASN A 21 27.31 24.57 -44.41
N ASP A 22 26.82 24.65 -45.65
CA ASP A 22 25.70 25.49 -46.05
C ASP A 22 24.39 24.68 -46.07
N GLY A 23 23.25 25.31 -46.35
CA GLY A 23 21.97 24.59 -46.44
C GLY A 23 21.80 23.87 -47.78
N ASN A 24 21.60 22.55 -47.76
CA ASN A 24 21.64 21.70 -48.96
C ASN A 24 20.37 20.89 -49.22
N SER A 25 20.22 20.44 -50.47
CA SER A 25 19.19 19.47 -50.88
C SER A 25 19.86 18.21 -51.45
N ILE A 26 19.77 17.13 -50.69
CA ILE A 26 20.51 15.88 -50.92
C ILE A 26 19.54 14.78 -51.37
N THR A 27 19.90 14.02 -52.42
CA THR A 27 19.15 12.83 -52.85
C THR A 27 20.03 11.60 -52.74
N ALA A 28 19.65 10.69 -51.83
CA ALA A 28 20.37 9.48 -51.46
C ALA A 28 19.54 8.22 -51.81
N ILE A 29 19.59 7.83 -53.09
CA ILE A 29 18.87 6.66 -53.63
C ILE A 29 19.91 5.61 -54.03
N GLY A 30 19.77 4.36 -53.57
CA GLY A 30 20.77 3.30 -53.84
C GLY A 30 20.58 2.03 -53.00
N VAL A 31 21.57 1.13 -53.03
CA VAL A 31 21.52 -0.12 -52.22
C VAL A 31 21.70 0.19 -50.73
N GLY A 32 22.60 1.11 -50.38
CA GLY A 32 22.66 1.71 -49.04
C GLY A 32 23.94 2.49 -48.79
N GLY A 33 23.95 3.32 -47.74
CA GLY A 33 25.08 4.22 -47.48
C GLY A 33 24.93 5.20 -46.32
N GLU A 34 25.92 6.08 -46.17
CA GLU A 34 26.05 7.13 -45.16
C GLU A 34 25.96 8.52 -45.82
N VAL A 35 25.19 9.43 -45.23
CA VAL A 35 25.05 10.83 -45.64
C VAL A 35 25.55 11.72 -44.50
N TYR A 36 26.54 12.55 -44.78
CA TYR A 36 27.14 13.50 -43.85
C TYR A 36 26.74 14.91 -44.29
N ALA A 37 25.68 15.45 -43.68
CA ALA A 37 25.08 16.77 -43.97
C ALA A 37 25.34 17.67 -42.74
N TYR A 38 26.51 18.30 -42.70
CA TYR A 38 26.99 18.99 -41.49
C TYR A 38 26.75 20.49 -41.60
N GLY A 39 26.05 21.12 -40.66
CA GLY A 39 25.85 22.56 -40.63
C GLY A 39 24.79 23.03 -41.64
N GLY A 40 24.20 24.20 -41.40
CA GLY A 40 23.17 24.74 -42.30
C GLY A 40 21.82 24.02 -42.17
N ASN A 41 20.87 24.37 -43.04
CA ASN A 41 19.56 23.74 -43.08
C ASN A 41 19.47 22.76 -44.24
N ASP A 42 19.36 21.47 -43.94
CA ASP A 42 19.47 20.39 -44.93
C ASP A 42 18.15 19.66 -45.17
N ASP A 43 17.83 19.39 -46.44
CA ASP A 43 16.72 18.55 -46.89
C ASP A 43 17.25 17.29 -47.60
N VAL A 44 17.13 16.14 -46.94
CA VAL A 44 17.63 14.84 -47.41
C VAL A 44 16.47 13.96 -47.87
N THR A 45 16.49 13.56 -49.14
CA THR A 45 15.55 12.57 -49.70
C THR A 45 16.20 11.19 -49.77
N VAL A 46 15.62 10.19 -49.12
CA VAL A 46 16.16 8.82 -49.04
C VAL A 46 15.33 7.80 -49.82
N GLY A 47 16.02 6.85 -50.45
CA GLY A 47 15.42 5.77 -51.23
C GLY A 47 16.34 4.55 -51.33
N SER A 48 16.53 3.81 -50.25
CA SER A 48 17.51 2.71 -50.20
C SER A 48 17.15 1.56 -49.27
N PHE A 49 17.83 0.41 -49.36
CA PHE A 49 17.62 -0.65 -48.36
C PHE A 49 18.12 -0.24 -46.96
N LYS A 50 19.24 0.49 -46.88
CA LYS A 50 19.79 1.03 -45.64
C LYS A 50 20.33 2.45 -45.87
N VAL A 51 20.08 3.37 -44.94
CA VAL A 51 20.70 4.69 -44.92
C VAL A 51 20.99 5.15 -43.50
N ASP A 52 22.15 5.78 -43.30
CA ASP A 52 22.53 6.48 -42.06
C ASP A 52 22.80 7.96 -42.38
N VAL A 53 22.11 8.90 -41.72
CA VAL A 53 22.26 10.35 -41.92
C VAL A 53 22.86 10.99 -40.68
N TYR A 54 23.93 11.76 -40.84
CA TYR A 54 24.62 12.47 -39.77
C TYR A 54 24.55 13.98 -40.00
N HIS A 55 24.20 14.72 -38.95
CA HIS A 55 24.06 16.19 -39.01
C HIS A 55 24.49 16.87 -37.71
N THR A 56 24.98 18.09 -37.82
CA THR A 56 25.41 18.93 -36.68
C THR A 56 24.39 20.04 -36.43
N ASP A 57 24.69 21.30 -36.73
CA ASP A 57 23.85 22.48 -36.41
C ASP A 57 22.93 22.90 -37.57
N GLY A 58 21.80 23.53 -37.26
CA GLY A 58 20.76 23.95 -38.22
C GLY A 58 19.63 22.92 -38.39
N ASP A 59 18.61 23.22 -39.18
CA ASP A 59 17.42 22.35 -39.29
C ASP A 59 17.66 21.19 -40.27
N LEU A 60 17.40 19.95 -39.84
CA LEU A 60 17.46 18.76 -40.69
C LEU A 60 16.05 18.25 -41.02
N SER A 61 15.73 18.12 -42.31
CA SER A 61 14.54 17.46 -42.82
C SER A 61 14.92 16.22 -43.62
N VAL A 62 14.49 15.04 -43.19
CA VAL A 62 14.71 13.77 -43.91
C VAL A 62 13.38 13.20 -44.38
N LYS A 63 13.26 12.87 -45.67
CA LYS A 63 12.03 12.30 -46.24
C LYS A 63 12.28 11.13 -47.18
N GLY A 64 11.35 10.18 -47.24
CA GLY A 64 11.41 9.10 -48.24
C GLY A 64 11.11 7.71 -47.70
N ALA A 65 11.67 6.68 -48.35
CA ALA A 65 11.39 5.28 -48.01
C ALA A 65 12.67 4.44 -47.93
N SER A 66 12.78 3.57 -46.93
CA SER A 66 13.91 2.64 -46.82
C SER A 66 13.61 1.34 -46.08
N GLY A 67 14.52 0.36 -46.15
CA GLY A 67 14.49 -0.80 -45.24
C GLY A 67 14.93 -0.43 -43.83
N TYR A 68 15.98 0.38 -43.71
CA TYR A 68 16.53 0.88 -42.46
C TYR A 68 16.89 2.36 -42.62
N THR A 69 16.42 3.22 -41.72
CA THR A 69 16.84 4.62 -41.59
C THR A 69 17.48 4.85 -40.23
N GLY A 70 18.76 5.21 -40.21
CA GLY A 70 19.45 5.79 -39.07
C GLY A 70 19.61 7.30 -39.26
N ILE A 71 19.29 8.12 -38.26
CA ILE A 71 19.55 9.57 -38.26
C ILE A 71 20.17 9.96 -36.94
N SER A 72 21.27 10.71 -36.97
CA SER A 72 21.95 11.24 -35.80
C SER A 72 22.25 12.73 -35.98
N LYS A 73 21.52 13.58 -35.25
CA LYS A 73 21.75 15.02 -35.18
C LYS A 73 22.37 15.42 -33.84
N THR A 74 23.57 15.99 -33.85
CA THR A 74 24.31 16.32 -32.61
C THR A 74 24.25 17.79 -32.20
N GLY A 75 24.02 18.71 -33.15
CA GLY A 75 23.95 20.15 -32.90
C GLY A 75 22.52 20.68 -32.77
N ASP A 76 22.41 21.99 -32.58
CA ASP A 76 21.14 22.68 -32.35
C ASP A 76 20.31 22.84 -33.63
N GLY A 77 19.00 23.07 -33.49
CA GLY A 77 18.04 23.13 -34.60
C GLY A 77 17.11 21.93 -34.65
N GLY A 78 16.01 22.00 -35.39
CA GLY A 78 15.02 20.95 -35.46
C GLY A 78 15.47 19.73 -36.28
N LEU A 79 14.91 18.57 -35.95
CA LEU A 79 14.98 17.35 -36.76
C LEU A 79 13.57 16.90 -37.14
N SER A 80 13.29 16.80 -38.43
CA SER A 80 12.03 16.28 -38.95
C SER A 80 12.26 15.06 -39.85
N PHE A 81 11.55 13.97 -39.59
CA PHE A 81 11.51 12.80 -40.47
C PHE A 81 10.10 12.56 -41.00
N ALA A 82 9.97 12.35 -42.31
CA ALA A 82 8.71 11.99 -42.95
C ALA A 82 8.87 10.83 -43.95
N GLY A 83 8.34 9.64 -43.64
CA GLY A 83 8.60 8.50 -44.52
C GLY A 83 8.10 7.14 -44.06
N ALA A 84 8.46 6.12 -44.83
CA ALA A 84 8.21 4.72 -44.52
C ALA A 84 9.53 3.96 -44.36
N ALA A 85 9.70 3.23 -43.26
CA ALA A 85 10.89 2.44 -43.03
C ALA A 85 10.56 1.00 -42.61
N GLY A 86 11.44 0.03 -42.86
CA GLY A 86 11.36 -1.23 -42.10
C GLY A 86 11.69 -0.99 -40.63
N VAL A 87 12.78 -0.25 -40.39
CA VAL A 87 13.26 0.19 -39.07
C VAL A 87 13.68 1.66 -39.14
N ALA A 88 13.24 2.48 -38.18
CA ALA A 88 13.65 3.87 -38.04
C ALA A 88 14.32 4.09 -36.66
N PHE A 89 15.59 4.49 -36.69
CA PHE A 89 16.38 4.91 -35.53
C PHE A 89 16.78 6.37 -35.67
N ILE A 90 16.22 7.24 -34.83
CA ILE A 90 16.38 8.69 -34.99
C ILE A 90 16.81 9.28 -33.66
N ASN A 91 18.00 9.87 -33.63
CA ASN A 91 18.59 10.49 -32.45
C ASN A 91 18.82 11.98 -32.71
N HIS A 92 18.41 12.82 -31.77
CA HIS A 92 18.71 14.24 -31.74
C HIS A 92 19.22 14.64 -30.35
N THR A 93 20.52 14.92 -30.26
CA THR A 93 21.26 15.21 -29.02
C THR A 93 21.72 16.66 -28.88
N GLY A 94 21.21 17.56 -29.72
CA GLY A 94 21.47 19.00 -29.60
C GLY A 94 20.88 19.58 -28.32
N GLU A 95 21.47 20.65 -27.80
CA GLU A 95 20.99 21.28 -26.58
C GLU A 95 19.58 21.82 -26.77
N THR A 96 19.30 22.37 -27.96
CA THR A 96 17.98 22.88 -28.35
C THR A 96 17.50 22.28 -29.68
N GLY A 97 16.18 22.28 -29.89
CA GLY A 97 15.56 21.78 -31.13
C GLY A 97 14.51 20.71 -30.89
N ASN A 98 13.54 20.62 -31.80
CA ASN A 98 12.43 19.67 -31.72
C ASN A 98 12.75 18.40 -32.53
N LEU A 99 12.17 17.27 -32.14
CA LEU A 99 12.20 16.02 -32.87
C LEU A 99 10.80 15.69 -33.40
N ASN A 100 10.58 15.85 -34.70
CA ASN A 100 9.30 15.56 -35.36
C ASN A 100 9.42 14.29 -36.21
N TYR A 101 8.51 13.34 -36.01
CA TYR A 101 8.40 12.12 -36.80
C TYR A 101 7.00 12.02 -37.39
N SER A 102 6.92 11.77 -38.69
CA SER A 102 5.68 11.52 -39.42
C SER A 102 5.83 10.33 -40.36
N GLY A 103 5.51 9.12 -39.92
CA GLY A 103 5.83 7.94 -40.73
C GLY A 103 5.24 6.60 -40.30
N ALA A 104 5.62 5.55 -41.02
CA ALA A 104 5.28 4.18 -40.68
C ALA A 104 6.54 3.30 -40.69
N ALA A 105 6.78 2.56 -39.61
CA ALA A 105 7.84 1.56 -39.61
C ALA A 105 7.54 0.33 -38.76
N GLY A 106 8.11 -0.82 -39.10
CA GLY A 106 7.98 -2.02 -38.27
C GLY A 106 8.49 -1.80 -36.85
N TYR A 107 9.60 -1.06 -36.73
CA TYR A 107 10.20 -0.64 -35.45
C TYR A 107 10.62 0.83 -35.52
N ASN A 108 10.10 1.65 -34.60
CA ASN A 108 10.47 3.05 -34.43
C ASN A 108 11.20 3.23 -33.10
N LYS A 109 12.40 3.81 -33.11
CA LYS A 109 13.07 4.30 -31.91
C LYS A 109 13.54 5.74 -32.12
N LEU A 110 13.01 6.62 -31.28
CA LEU A 110 13.25 8.05 -31.30
C LEU A 110 13.92 8.46 -29.99
N VAL A 111 14.99 9.24 -30.07
CA VAL A 111 15.70 9.76 -28.90
C VAL A 111 15.86 11.28 -29.06
N ARG A 112 15.26 12.05 -28.15
CA ARG A 112 15.48 13.50 -28.01
C ARG A 112 16.22 13.74 -26.70
N LYS A 113 17.41 14.34 -26.74
CA LYS A 113 18.25 14.58 -25.56
C LYS A 113 18.86 15.99 -25.56
N GLY A 114 18.58 16.83 -24.56
CA GLY A 114 19.13 18.20 -24.52
C GLY A 114 18.59 19.07 -23.38
N LEU A 115 18.89 20.36 -23.40
CA LEU A 115 18.32 21.31 -22.44
C LEU A 115 16.83 21.54 -22.69
N SER A 116 16.41 21.67 -23.95
CA SER A 116 15.02 21.92 -24.30
C SER A 116 14.61 21.45 -25.69
N GLY A 117 13.33 21.17 -25.86
CA GLY A 117 12.71 20.90 -27.17
C GLY A 117 11.77 19.71 -27.12
N ASP A 118 10.78 19.73 -27.99
CA ASP A 118 9.66 18.79 -27.95
C ASP A 118 9.93 17.53 -28.78
N THR A 119 9.23 16.44 -28.46
CA THR A 119 9.14 15.25 -29.33
C THR A 119 7.70 15.10 -29.83
N ASN A 120 7.52 15.15 -31.15
CA ASN A 120 6.24 14.92 -31.80
C ASN A 120 6.31 13.65 -32.64
N PHE A 121 5.62 12.60 -32.24
CA PHE A 121 5.47 11.37 -33.01
C PHE A 121 4.08 11.28 -33.62
N LYS A 122 4.02 11.16 -34.94
CA LYS A 122 2.81 10.88 -35.70
C LYS A 122 3.03 9.67 -36.59
N GLY A 123 2.45 8.53 -36.28
CA GLY A 123 2.76 7.36 -37.10
C GLY A 123 2.20 6.02 -36.66
N ALA A 124 2.63 4.99 -37.36
CA ALA A 124 2.29 3.61 -37.05
C ALA A 124 3.53 2.73 -36.99
N GLY A 125 3.51 1.73 -36.13
CA GLY A 125 4.55 0.71 -36.14
C GLY A 125 4.28 -0.49 -35.27
N GLY A 126 4.97 -1.60 -35.53
CA GLY A 126 4.86 -2.78 -34.66
C GLY A 126 5.32 -2.46 -33.24
N TYR A 127 6.44 -1.76 -33.12
CA TYR A 127 7.04 -1.34 -31.87
C TYR A 127 7.45 0.14 -31.96
N ASN A 128 6.96 0.99 -31.07
CA ASN A 128 7.29 2.41 -31.02
C ASN A 128 7.94 2.73 -29.67
N LYS A 129 9.22 3.12 -29.67
CA LYS A 129 9.96 3.52 -28.48
C LYS A 129 10.42 4.96 -28.56
N LEU A 130 9.98 5.79 -27.64
CA LEU A 130 10.34 7.20 -27.57
C LEU A 130 11.07 7.45 -26.25
N TRP A 131 12.29 7.95 -26.33
CA TRP A 131 13.08 8.42 -25.21
C TRP A 131 13.25 9.92 -25.31
N HIS A 132 12.62 10.66 -24.41
CA HIS A 132 12.71 12.11 -24.33
C HIS A 132 13.37 12.49 -23.01
N GLU A 133 14.56 13.05 -23.12
CA GLU A 133 15.44 13.41 -22.04
C GLU A 133 15.77 14.90 -22.16
N THR A 134 14.84 15.76 -21.73
CA THR A 134 15.02 17.22 -21.74
C THR A 134 14.64 17.84 -20.40
N ASN A 135 15.23 19.00 -20.07
CA ASN A 135 14.77 19.73 -18.88
C ASN A 135 13.47 20.49 -19.16
N ARG A 136 13.20 20.87 -20.42
CA ARG A 136 12.00 21.59 -20.83
C ARG A 136 11.53 21.12 -22.20
N GLY A 137 10.46 20.35 -22.25
CA GLY A 137 9.90 19.89 -23.51
C GLY A 137 8.70 18.98 -23.29
N ASN A 138 7.76 19.02 -24.21
CA ASN A 138 6.63 18.10 -24.23
C ASN A 138 6.93 16.88 -25.10
N LEU A 139 6.22 15.80 -24.83
CA LEU A 139 6.18 14.62 -25.70
C LEU A 139 4.74 14.37 -26.13
N ASP A 140 4.48 14.49 -27.42
CA ASP A 140 3.20 14.19 -28.02
C ASP A 140 3.32 12.96 -28.92
N PHE A 141 2.55 11.92 -28.59
CA PHE A 141 2.42 10.70 -29.37
C PHE A 141 1.02 10.63 -29.99
N ALA A 142 0.97 10.47 -31.31
CA ALA A 142 -0.25 10.27 -32.09
C ALA A 142 -0.07 9.08 -33.02
N GLY A 143 -0.60 7.91 -32.68
CA GLY A 143 -0.29 6.73 -33.48
C GLY A 143 -0.87 5.40 -33.03
N ALA A 144 -0.46 4.35 -33.75
CA ALA A 144 -0.84 2.98 -33.43
C ALA A 144 0.38 2.05 -33.41
N GLY A 145 0.35 1.06 -32.52
CA GLY A 145 1.34 -0.01 -32.57
C GLY A 145 1.08 -1.17 -31.63
N ALA A 146 1.68 -2.33 -31.89
CA ALA A 146 1.49 -3.47 -30.98
C ALA A 146 2.07 -3.16 -29.59
N TYR A 147 3.21 -2.47 -29.54
CA TYR A 147 3.83 -2.00 -28.31
C TYR A 147 4.28 -0.54 -28.43
N ASN A 148 3.84 0.30 -27.50
CA ASN A 148 4.24 1.70 -27.41
C ASN A 148 4.93 1.92 -26.07
N ASP A 149 6.18 2.40 -26.09
CA ASP A 149 7.03 2.63 -24.93
C ASP A 149 7.54 4.07 -24.93
N ILE A 150 7.11 4.83 -23.94
CA ILE A 150 7.38 6.26 -23.84
C ILE A 150 8.06 6.53 -22.51
N ASP A 151 9.31 6.96 -22.59
CA ASP A 151 10.11 7.43 -21.46
C ASP A 151 10.32 8.94 -21.58
N HIS A 152 9.81 9.68 -20.60
CA HIS A 152 9.98 11.12 -20.47
C HIS A 152 10.74 11.43 -19.18
N THR A 153 11.93 12.01 -19.29
CA THR A 153 12.86 12.25 -18.18
C THR A 153 13.65 13.54 -18.39
N TRP A 154 14.39 13.96 -17.37
CA TRP A 154 15.24 15.14 -17.40
C TRP A 154 16.66 14.80 -17.90
N PHE A 155 17.37 15.80 -18.45
CA PHE A 155 18.72 15.64 -19.03
C PHE A 155 19.84 15.71 -17.99
N ASN A 156 20.09 16.90 -17.43
CA ASN A 156 21.21 17.11 -16.52
C ASN A 156 20.79 17.54 -15.11
N ARG A 157 19.54 17.99 -14.92
CA ARG A 157 19.01 18.38 -13.61
C ARG A 157 17.55 18.00 -13.45
N TYR A 158 17.21 17.52 -12.27
CA TYR A 158 15.82 17.22 -11.93
C TYR A 158 15.04 18.50 -11.59
N GLN A 159 15.68 19.41 -10.86
CA GLN A 159 15.10 20.69 -10.47
C GLN A 159 14.79 21.56 -11.69
N ASP A 160 13.62 22.17 -11.69
CA ASP A 160 13.01 22.94 -12.77
C ASP A 160 12.74 22.13 -14.05
N SER A 161 12.81 20.78 -13.99
CA SER A 161 12.47 19.95 -15.13
C SER A 161 10.96 19.88 -15.33
N GLN A 162 10.50 20.18 -16.53
CA GLN A 162 9.09 20.27 -16.83
C GLN A 162 8.72 19.82 -18.25
N GLY A 163 7.52 19.28 -18.38
CA GLY A 163 7.00 18.81 -19.66
C GLY A 163 5.81 17.89 -19.53
N ASN A 164 4.83 18.06 -20.41
CA ASN A 164 3.67 17.20 -20.48
C ASN A 164 3.92 16.01 -21.41
N VAL A 165 3.25 14.90 -21.13
CA VAL A 165 3.16 13.76 -22.04
C VAL A 165 1.72 13.60 -22.49
N THR A 166 1.50 13.65 -23.80
CA THR A 166 0.19 13.37 -24.41
C THR A 166 0.29 12.12 -25.27
N PHE A 167 -0.52 11.12 -24.98
CA PHE A 167 -0.67 9.93 -25.81
C PHE A 167 -2.06 9.90 -26.41
N ASN A 168 -2.14 9.87 -27.74
CA ASN A 168 -3.37 9.72 -28.52
C ASN A 168 -3.19 8.52 -29.46
N GLY A 169 -3.72 7.36 -29.09
CA GLY A 169 -3.41 6.18 -29.89
C GLY A 169 -4.02 4.88 -29.45
N ALA A 170 -3.62 3.81 -30.13
CA ALA A 170 -4.03 2.46 -29.80
C ALA A 170 -2.83 1.51 -29.83
N GLY A 171 -2.84 0.52 -28.94
CA GLY A 171 -1.85 -0.54 -29.00
C GLY A 171 -2.16 -1.74 -28.14
N ALA A 172 -1.54 -2.90 -28.42
CA ALA A 172 -1.77 -4.06 -27.56
C ALA A 172 -1.21 -3.80 -26.16
N ALA A 173 -0.05 -3.15 -26.06
CA ALA A 173 0.51 -2.67 -24.80
C ALA A 173 1.04 -1.24 -24.94
N ASN A 174 0.73 -0.39 -23.96
CA ASN A 174 1.14 1.00 -23.88
C ASN A 174 1.81 1.25 -22.53
N SER A 175 3.08 1.64 -22.54
CA SER A 175 3.90 1.97 -21.37
C SER A 175 4.30 3.45 -21.46
N ILE A 176 3.93 4.23 -20.44
CA ILE A 176 4.27 5.64 -20.34
C ILE A 176 4.88 5.91 -18.98
N ASN A 177 6.10 6.46 -18.96
CA ASN A 177 6.82 6.78 -17.74
C ASN A 177 7.34 8.21 -17.79
N SER A 178 6.76 9.12 -17.00
CA SER A 178 7.15 10.52 -16.93
C SER A 178 7.74 10.88 -15.57
N ARG A 179 9.04 11.22 -15.55
CA ARG A 179 9.83 11.39 -14.32
C ARG A 179 10.28 12.83 -14.02
N VAL A 180 9.85 13.82 -14.79
CA VAL A 180 10.19 15.24 -14.57
C VAL A 180 9.62 15.79 -13.25
N GLU A 181 10.12 16.94 -12.78
CA GLU A 181 9.63 17.58 -11.54
C GLU A 181 8.16 17.98 -11.68
N SER A 182 7.79 18.66 -12.76
CA SER A 182 6.42 19.13 -13.02
C SER A 182 5.91 18.77 -14.41
N GLY A 183 4.67 18.30 -14.51
CA GLY A 183 4.03 18.02 -15.80
C GLY A 183 2.96 16.95 -15.73
N ASN A 184 1.98 17.02 -16.63
CA ASN A 184 0.86 16.09 -16.66
C ASN A 184 1.13 14.93 -17.62
N VAL A 185 0.43 13.81 -17.39
CA VAL A 185 0.33 12.72 -18.37
C VAL A 185 -1.14 12.58 -18.78
N THR A 186 -1.41 12.73 -20.07
CA THR A 186 -2.73 12.51 -20.66
C THR A 186 -2.67 11.32 -21.61
N PHE A 187 -3.52 10.32 -21.37
CA PHE A 187 -3.69 9.16 -22.23
C PHE A 187 -5.10 9.14 -22.78
N ASN A 188 -5.22 9.19 -24.11
CA ASN A 188 -6.46 9.02 -24.84
C ASN A 188 -6.26 7.84 -25.79
N GLY A 189 -6.89 6.70 -25.49
CA GLY A 189 -6.60 5.52 -26.30
C GLY A 189 -7.19 4.21 -25.84
N ALA A 190 -6.78 3.14 -26.51
CA ALA A 190 -7.14 1.79 -26.14
C ALA A 190 -5.93 0.86 -26.15
N GLY A 191 -5.94 -0.14 -25.27
CA GLY A 191 -4.96 -1.21 -25.34
C GLY A 191 -5.19 -2.34 -24.36
N ALA A 192 -4.68 -3.54 -24.67
CA ALA A 192 -4.87 -4.68 -23.78
C ALA A 192 -4.17 -4.44 -22.43
N ASP A 193 -2.97 -3.86 -22.43
CA ASP A 193 -2.26 -3.43 -21.22
C ASP A 193 -1.85 -1.97 -21.32
N ASN A 194 -2.33 -1.13 -20.40
CA ASN A 194 -1.93 0.27 -20.29
C ASN A 194 -1.24 0.48 -18.94
N HIS A 195 0.03 0.88 -18.95
CA HIS A 195 0.79 1.18 -17.74
C HIS A 195 1.31 2.62 -17.80
N ILE A 196 0.82 3.45 -16.89
CA ILE A 196 1.10 4.88 -16.85
C ILE A 196 1.68 5.24 -15.49
N ILE A 197 2.88 5.79 -15.50
CA ILE A 197 3.58 6.23 -14.30
C ILE A 197 3.90 7.72 -14.45
N ARG A 198 3.46 8.51 -13.47
CA ARG A 198 3.88 9.91 -13.29
C ARG A 198 4.65 10.03 -11.98
N LYS A 199 5.97 10.18 -12.07
CA LYS A 199 6.88 10.29 -10.92
C LYS A 199 7.49 11.69 -10.76
N GLY A 200 7.10 12.43 -9.73
CA GLY A 200 7.70 13.73 -9.44
C GLY A 200 6.90 14.58 -8.46
N LYS A 201 7.30 15.84 -8.31
CA LYS A 201 6.71 16.78 -7.38
C LYS A 201 5.29 17.16 -7.75
N GLU A 202 5.04 17.59 -8.99
CA GLU A 202 3.72 18.08 -9.41
C GLU A 202 3.22 17.47 -10.71
N GLY A 203 1.93 17.25 -10.82
CA GLY A 203 1.27 16.89 -12.08
C GLY A 203 0.25 15.79 -11.97
N ASN A 204 -0.73 15.84 -12.84
CA ASN A 204 -1.89 14.95 -12.86
C ASN A 204 -1.69 13.80 -13.86
N ILE A 205 -2.45 12.72 -13.66
CA ILE A 205 -2.66 11.70 -14.68
C ILE A 205 -4.12 11.73 -15.11
N ILE A 206 -4.37 11.82 -16.40
CA ILE A 206 -5.71 11.72 -17.00
C ILE A 206 -5.68 10.54 -17.98
N LEU A 207 -6.45 9.49 -17.69
CA LEU A 207 -6.63 8.35 -18.59
C LEU A 207 -8.07 8.34 -19.09
N ARG A 208 -8.23 8.43 -20.41
CA ARG A 208 -9.48 8.26 -21.14
C ARG A 208 -9.34 7.11 -22.11
N GLY A 209 -10.00 5.99 -21.83
CA GLY A 209 -9.74 4.81 -22.65
C GLY A 209 -10.29 3.49 -22.17
N ALA A 210 -9.99 2.45 -22.94
CA ALA A 210 -10.36 1.09 -22.62
C ALA A 210 -9.13 0.17 -22.60
N GLY A 211 -9.13 -0.82 -21.72
CA GLY A 211 -8.11 -1.85 -21.75
C GLY A 211 -8.37 -3.08 -20.91
N VAL A 212 -7.76 -4.22 -21.24
CA VAL A 212 -7.94 -5.42 -20.39
C VAL A 212 -7.30 -5.19 -19.02
N SER A 213 -6.16 -4.50 -18.97
CA SER A 213 -5.43 -4.11 -17.77
C SER A 213 -5.04 -2.63 -17.87
N ASN A 214 -5.39 -1.83 -16.87
CA ASN A 214 -4.98 -0.44 -16.72
C ASN A 214 -4.27 -0.28 -15.37
N ARG A 215 -2.99 0.08 -15.38
CA ARG A 215 -2.17 0.37 -14.19
C ARG A 215 -1.75 1.83 -14.23
N ILE A 216 -2.15 2.59 -13.22
CA ILE A 216 -1.92 4.03 -13.15
C ILE A 216 -1.27 4.36 -11.81
N GLU A 217 -0.11 4.98 -11.85
CA GLU A 217 0.71 5.24 -10.67
C GLU A 217 1.13 6.71 -10.63
N ARG A 218 0.58 7.47 -9.68
CA ARG A 218 1.05 8.82 -9.36
C ARG A 218 1.95 8.75 -8.13
N VAL A 219 3.25 8.86 -8.36
CA VAL A 219 4.25 8.62 -7.30
C VAL A 219 5.19 9.80 -7.07
N ARG A 220 5.61 10.03 -5.83
CA ARG A 220 6.60 11.08 -5.55
C ARG A 220 8.02 10.68 -5.98
N GLN A 221 8.89 11.66 -6.20
CA GLN A 221 10.33 11.40 -6.29
C GLN A 221 10.95 11.45 -4.90
N ASN A 222 11.93 10.59 -4.62
CA ASN A 222 12.59 10.52 -3.30
C ASN A 222 13.33 11.81 -2.92
N LYS A 223 13.61 12.68 -3.91
CA LYS A 223 14.26 13.98 -3.72
C LYS A 223 13.28 15.08 -3.32
N ASP A 224 11.97 14.84 -3.48
CA ASP A 224 10.94 15.82 -3.17
C ASP A 224 10.61 15.81 -1.68
N GLY A 225 10.42 16.99 -1.11
CA GLY A 225 9.75 17.11 0.19
C GLY A 225 8.33 16.60 0.06
N TYR A 226 7.95 15.60 0.88
CA TYR A 226 6.67 14.91 0.77
C TYR A 226 5.48 15.87 0.70
N GLU A 227 5.39 16.85 1.60
CA GLU A 227 4.28 17.82 1.68
C GLU A 227 4.12 18.71 0.44
N GLN A 228 5.16 18.83 -0.39
CA GLN A 228 5.09 19.61 -1.62
C GLN A 228 4.46 18.82 -2.77
N THR A 229 4.41 17.49 -2.65
CA THR A 229 4.02 16.61 -3.74
C THR A 229 2.51 16.66 -3.97
N ARG A 230 2.12 16.90 -5.21
CA ARG A 230 0.70 17.02 -5.58
C ARG A 230 0.37 16.45 -6.95
N GLY A 231 -0.84 15.94 -7.10
CA GLY A 231 -1.33 15.44 -8.38
C GLY A 231 -2.51 14.50 -8.26
N ASP A 232 -3.52 14.77 -9.06
CA ASP A 232 -4.73 13.96 -9.14
C ASP A 232 -4.58 12.83 -10.17
N ILE A 233 -5.32 11.75 -9.95
CA ILE A 233 -5.57 10.72 -10.96
C ILE A 233 -7.03 10.82 -11.38
N THR A 234 -7.28 10.95 -12.69
CA THR A 234 -8.61 10.85 -13.27
C THR A 234 -8.63 9.70 -14.28
N PHE A 235 -9.52 8.72 -14.05
CA PHE A 235 -9.77 7.60 -14.94
C PHE A 235 -11.21 7.66 -15.45
N GLU A 236 -11.35 7.66 -16.77
CA GLU A 236 -12.62 7.63 -17.48
C GLU A 236 -12.55 6.51 -18.53
N GLY A 237 -13.16 5.36 -18.23
CA GLY A 237 -12.88 4.21 -19.08
C GLY A 237 -13.50 2.89 -18.67
N ALA A 238 -13.07 1.83 -19.35
CA ALA A 238 -13.46 0.47 -19.02
C ALA A 238 -12.23 -0.44 -19.02
N GLY A 239 -12.25 -1.48 -18.19
CA GLY A 239 -11.25 -2.50 -18.31
C GLY A 239 -11.42 -3.73 -17.45
N GLY A 240 -10.80 -4.84 -17.83
CA GLY A 240 -10.86 -6.07 -17.03
C GLY A 240 -10.31 -5.85 -15.62
N TYR A 241 -9.12 -5.26 -15.54
CA TYR A 241 -8.41 -4.93 -14.32
C TYR A 241 -8.00 -3.47 -14.34
N ASN A 242 -8.44 -2.69 -13.36
CA ASN A 242 -8.07 -1.29 -13.22
C ASN A 242 -7.39 -1.09 -11.87
N LYS A 243 -6.11 -0.70 -11.86
CA LYS A 243 -5.33 -0.43 -10.66
C LYS A 243 -4.83 1.01 -10.65
N LEU A 244 -5.28 1.80 -9.69
CA LEU A 244 -4.90 3.19 -9.50
C LEU A 244 -4.19 3.33 -8.15
N TYR A 245 -2.99 3.91 -8.17
CA TYR A 245 -2.16 4.07 -6.98
C TYR A 245 -1.62 5.51 -6.88
N SER A 246 -1.74 6.11 -5.69
CA SER A 246 -1.19 7.43 -5.41
C SER A 246 -0.61 7.54 -3.99
N ASP A 247 0.65 8.01 -3.91
CA ASP A 247 1.40 8.19 -2.67
C ASP A 247 1.90 9.63 -2.43
N VAL A 248 1.38 10.59 -3.20
CA VAL A 248 1.69 12.02 -3.03
C VAL A 248 0.99 12.57 -1.78
N ALA A 249 1.46 13.70 -1.26
CA ALA A 249 0.85 14.36 -0.11
C ALA A 249 -0.56 14.86 -0.46
N HIS A 250 -0.74 15.54 -1.59
CA HIS A 250 -2.01 16.16 -1.95
C HIS A 250 -2.51 15.69 -3.32
N GLY A 251 -3.58 14.90 -3.35
CA GLY A 251 -4.13 14.44 -4.62
C GLY A 251 -5.35 13.57 -4.47
N ASN A 252 -6.32 13.78 -5.34
CA ASN A 252 -7.56 13.01 -5.43
C ASN A 252 -7.40 11.86 -6.42
N ILE A 253 -8.23 10.84 -6.26
CA ILE A 253 -8.44 9.80 -7.27
C ILE A 253 -9.91 9.83 -7.67
N ASN A 254 -10.17 10.15 -8.94
CA ASN A 254 -11.50 10.13 -9.55
C ASN A 254 -11.56 8.96 -10.53
N PHE A 255 -12.42 7.98 -10.23
CA PHE A 255 -12.66 6.84 -11.08
C PHE A 255 -14.09 6.88 -11.60
N SER A 256 -14.24 6.86 -12.92
CA SER A 256 -15.50 6.74 -13.63
C SER A 256 -15.41 5.63 -14.67
N GLY A 257 -16.01 4.47 -14.40
CA GLY A 257 -15.83 3.34 -15.32
C GLY A 257 -16.40 2.00 -14.91
N ALA A 258 -16.07 0.97 -15.68
CA ALA A 258 -16.47 -0.41 -15.41
C ALA A 258 -15.28 -1.36 -15.48
N GLY A 259 -15.31 -2.44 -14.69
CA GLY A 259 -14.31 -3.48 -14.81
C GLY A 259 -14.52 -4.74 -14.01
N ALA A 260 -13.93 -5.86 -14.41
CA ALA A 260 -14.07 -7.10 -13.64
C ALA A 260 -13.44 -6.95 -12.24
N TYR A 261 -12.34 -6.19 -12.14
CA TYR A 261 -11.67 -5.88 -10.88
C TYR A 261 -11.12 -4.46 -10.89
N ASN A 262 -11.55 -3.65 -9.92
CA ASN A 262 -11.09 -2.28 -9.73
C ASN A 262 -10.39 -2.18 -8.37
N GLU A 263 -9.12 -1.77 -8.35
CA GLU A 263 -8.34 -1.52 -7.14
C GLU A 263 -7.85 -0.06 -7.12
N ILE A 264 -8.28 0.70 -6.11
CA ILE A 264 -7.84 2.07 -5.89
C ILE A 264 -7.11 2.14 -4.56
N THR A 265 -5.89 2.65 -4.58
CA THR A 265 -5.06 2.84 -3.39
C THR A 265 -4.58 4.28 -3.30
N ARG A 266 -5.00 4.99 -2.25
CA ARG A 266 -4.58 6.35 -1.92
C ARG A 266 -3.95 6.34 -0.52
N ILE A 267 -2.64 6.59 -0.45
CA ILE A 267 -1.91 6.43 0.81
C ILE A 267 -1.00 7.60 1.15
N GLY A 268 -0.90 7.91 2.45
CA GLY A 268 0.04 8.87 3.02
C GLY A 268 1.42 8.27 3.29
N MET A 269 2.37 9.09 3.74
CA MET A 269 3.75 8.65 4.02
C MET A 269 3.83 7.56 5.12
N ASN A 270 2.91 7.58 6.09
CA ASN A 270 2.93 6.74 7.29
C ASN A 270 1.70 5.81 7.40
N SER A 271 1.09 5.44 6.28
CA SER A 271 -0.17 4.71 6.28
C SER A 271 0.03 3.18 6.37
N ASN A 272 -0.05 2.63 7.58
CA ASN A 272 -0.32 1.20 7.76
C ASN A 272 -1.82 1.02 7.97
N PHE A 273 -2.45 0.08 7.24
CA PHE A 273 -3.86 -0.30 7.44
C PHE A 273 -4.08 -1.11 8.73
N TYR A 274 -3.00 -1.47 9.42
CA TYR A 274 -2.97 -2.18 10.69
C TYR A 274 -2.41 -1.27 11.79
N GLY A 275 -3.29 -0.76 12.66
CA GLY A 275 -2.95 -0.34 14.03
C GLY A 275 -2.35 1.06 14.22
N LYS A 276 -2.90 1.75 15.25
CA LYS A 276 -2.52 3.05 15.86
C LYS A 276 -1.47 3.89 15.12
N THR A 277 -1.86 5.09 14.70
CA THR A 277 -0.96 6.17 14.26
C THR A 277 0.21 6.35 15.23
N LEU A 278 1.43 6.10 14.76
CA LEU A 278 2.72 6.30 15.47
C LEU A 278 2.82 7.66 16.18
N GLU A 279 2.17 8.67 15.61
CA GLU A 279 1.99 10.01 16.17
C GLU A 279 1.45 10.01 17.61
N PHE A 280 0.68 9.00 18.01
CA PHE A 280 0.10 8.85 19.36
C PHE A 280 0.51 7.55 20.05
N ALA A 281 1.59 6.91 19.58
CA ALA A 281 2.20 5.79 20.30
C ALA A 281 2.62 6.27 21.69
N LYS A 282 2.53 5.40 22.69
CA LYS A 282 3.04 5.74 24.02
C LYS A 282 4.56 5.75 24.00
N ALA A 283 5.19 6.64 24.77
CA ALA A 283 6.65 6.69 24.88
C ALA A 283 7.27 5.33 25.25
N GLU A 284 6.63 4.57 26.15
CA GLU A 284 7.03 3.22 26.56
C GLU A 284 7.04 2.17 25.43
N GLU A 285 6.27 2.40 24.36
CA GLU A 285 6.18 1.51 23.18
C GLU A 285 7.31 1.77 22.17
N ILE A 286 8.19 2.75 22.41
CA ILE A 286 9.19 3.22 21.45
C ILE A 286 10.61 2.94 21.94
N VAL A 287 11.43 2.39 21.05
CA VAL A 287 12.83 2.10 21.31
C VAL A 287 13.72 2.85 20.34
N LEU A 288 14.56 3.77 20.83
CA LEU A 288 15.57 4.43 20.00
C LEU A 288 16.81 3.53 19.88
N THR A 289 17.23 3.20 18.66
CA THR A 289 18.22 2.12 18.43
C THR A 289 19.57 2.64 17.99
N THR A 290 19.67 3.30 16.83
CA THR A 290 20.95 3.78 16.27
C THR A 290 20.81 5.17 15.70
N ALA A 291 21.89 5.92 15.67
CA ALA A 291 21.95 7.23 15.03
C ALA A 291 23.39 7.55 14.60
N THR A 292 23.54 8.58 13.77
CA THR A 292 24.83 9.21 13.51
C THR A 292 24.91 10.51 14.31
N MET A 293 25.76 10.53 15.34
CA MET A 293 25.99 11.72 16.16
C MET A 293 27.04 12.62 15.49
N GLY A 294 26.65 13.83 15.14
CA GLY A 294 27.51 14.88 14.61
C GLY A 294 27.11 16.24 15.17
N GLY A 295 27.55 17.33 14.55
CA GLY A 295 27.17 18.68 14.95
C GLY A 295 28.36 19.63 15.02
N SER A 296 28.10 20.88 15.38
CA SER A 296 29.10 21.95 15.38
C SER A 296 30.28 21.71 16.33
N TRP A 297 30.12 20.81 17.32
CA TRP A 297 31.14 20.46 18.31
C TRP A 297 31.74 19.06 18.10
N ILE A 298 31.48 18.45 16.95
CA ILE A 298 31.99 17.14 16.55
C ILE A 298 32.68 17.29 15.19
N GLN A 299 33.99 17.05 15.16
CA GLN A 299 34.79 17.15 13.93
C GLN A 299 34.44 16.04 12.93
N GLU A 300 34.27 14.81 13.43
CA GLU A 300 33.92 13.65 12.62
C GLU A 300 32.71 12.95 13.24
N SER A 301 31.64 12.84 12.47
CA SER A 301 30.40 12.21 12.93
C SER A 301 30.60 10.72 13.20
N GLN A 302 30.02 10.22 14.29
CA GLN A 302 30.19 8.83 14.73
C GLN A 302 28.85 8.09 14.73
N GLN A 303 28.87 6.80 14.37
CA GLN A 303 27.73 5.93 14.61
C GLN A 303 27.61 5.65 16.10
N VAL A 304 26.42 5.82 16.63
CA VAL A 304 26.11 5.66 18.06
C VAL A 304 24.88 4.77 18.23
N ILE A 305 24.87 4.03 19.34
CA ILE A 305 23.76 3.17 19.73
C ILE A 305 23.01 3.84 20.89
N GLY A 306 21.69 3.78 20.86
CA GLY A 306 20.82 4.26 21.91
C GLY A 306 20.83 3.32 23.10
N ILE A 307 21.29 3.81 24.25
CA ILE A 307 21.31 3.08 25.51
C ILE A 307 20.16 3.57 26.38
N LYS A 308 19.18 2.71 26.68
CA LYS A 308 18.05 3.07 27.55
C LYS A 308 18.57 3.34 28.97
N SER A 309 18.23 4.51 29.52
CA SER A 309 18.57 4.88 30.90
C SER A 309 17.74 4.04 31.88
N THR A 310 18.37 3.63 32.99
CA THR A 310 17.68 3.04 34.14
C THR A 310 17.35 4.05 35.23
N ILE A 311 17.77 5.31 35.05
CA ILE A 311 17.58 6.41 36.01
C ILE A 311 16.39 7.29 35.61
N GLU A 312 16.34 7.71 34.34
CA GLU A 312 15.26 8.54 33.81
C GLU A 312 14.31 7.70 32.93
N PRO A 313 12.98 7.76 33.13
CA PRO A 313 12.02 7.00 32.33
C PRO A 313 12.03 7.46 30.87
N ASP A 314 11.78 6.51 29.96
CA ASP A 314 11.68 6.72 28.51
C ASP A 314 12.83 7.55 27.89
N THR A 315 14.02 7.44 28.50
CA THR A 315 15.20 8.22 28.14
C THR A 315 16.28 7.33 27.55
N TYR A 316 16.89 7.80 26.47
CA TYR A 316 17.96 7.12 25.75
C TYR A 316 19.20 8.00 25.68
N LEU A 317 20.36 7.39 25.89
CA LEU A 317 21.66 8.01 25.86
C LEU A 317 22.41 7.53 24.63
N PHE A 318 22.76 8.47 23.76
CA PHE A 318 23.68 8.26 22.66
C PHE A 318 25.02 8.86 23.05
N ALA A 319 26.11 8.12 22.93
CA ALA A 319 27.40 8.63 23.39
C ALA A 319 28.57 8.00 22.65
N PHE A 320 29.65 8.77 22.54
CA PHE A 320 30.99 8.28 22.23
C PHE A 320 32.02 9.11 23.00
N ALA A 321 33.24 8.60 23.12
CA ALA A 321 34.35 9.32 23.73
C ALA A 321 35.41 9.64 22.66
N ASP A 322 35.88 10.89 22.64
CA ASP A 322 37.09 11.28 21.91
C ASP A 322 38.30 11.32 22.87
N GLU A 323 39.44 11.86 22.42
CA GLU A 323 40.68 11.91 23.22
C GLU A 323 40.52 12.67 24.54
N MET A 324 39.58 13.61 24.65
CA MET A 324 39.44 14.48 25.81
C MET A 324 38.10 14.33 26.54
N TYR A 325 37.01 14.01 25.85
CA TYR A 325 35.66 14.06 26.40
C TYR A 325 34.79 12.87 26.00
N THR A 326 33.97 12.42 26.94
CA THR A 326 32.74 11.69 26.62
C THR A 326 31.67 12.69 26.22
N LYS A 327 31.13 12.55 25.01
CA LYS A 327 30.05 13.38 24.47
C LYS A 327 28.76 12.57 24.47
N ILE A 328 27.67 13.17 24.94
CA ILE A 328 26.40 12.50 25.16
C ILE A 328 25.27 13.36 24.60
N SER A 329 24.42 12.75 23.78
CA SER A 329 23.11 13.29 23.41
C SER A 329 22.04 12.47 24.15
N LYS A 330 21.37 13.13 25.11
CA LYS A 330 20.32 12.53 25.95
C LYS A 330 18.97 12.88 25.35
N VAL A 331 18.19 11.87 24.97
CA VAL A 331 16.87 12.01 24.34
C VAL A 331 15.81 11.41 25.24
N GLN A 332 14.90 12.24 25.74
CA GLN A 332 13.75 11.80 26.53
C GLN A 332 12.50 11.78 25.64
N LEU A 333 11.78 10.66 25.64
CA LEU A 333 10.49 10.52 24.96
C LEU A 333 9.35 10.82 25.93
N GLN A 334 8.31 11.50 25.45
CA GLN A 334 7.13 11.82 26.25
C GLN A 334 5.90 12.05 25.38
N ASN A 335 4.72 11.68 25.87
CA ASN A 335 3.46 12.08 25.25
C ASN A 335 3.08 13.48 25.73
N ASN A 336 2.81 14.39 24.80
CA ASN A 336 2.37 15.74 25.11
C ASN A 336 1.06 15.68 25.90
N PRO A 337 0.96 16.27 27.10
CA PRO A 337 -0.20 16.14 27.97
C PRO A 337 -1.46 16.82 27.42
N THR A 338 -1.32 17.76 26.47
CA THR A 338 -2.43 18.48 25.86
C THR A 338 -2.90 17.83 24.57
N THR A 339 -1.97 17.39 23.72
CA THR A 339 -2.29 16.85 22.38
C THR A 339 -2.28 15.32 22.32
N GLY A 340 -1.71 14.64 23.32
CA GLY A 340 -1.48 13.20 23.34
C GLY A 340 -0.34 12.73 22.39
N ARG A 341 0.23 13.63 21.58
CA ARG A 341 1.22 13.29 20.56
C ARG A 341 2.54 12.88 21.18
N LEU A 342 3.19 11.89 20.57
CA LEU A 342 4.52 11.45 20.96
C LEU A 342 5.55 12.50 20.55
N SER A 343 6.30 12.96 21.54
CA SER A 343 7.33 13.99 21.42
C SER A 343 8.64 13.53 22.02
N TYR A 344 9.72 14.20 21.67
CA TYR A 344 11.03 14.04 22.29
C TYR A 344 11.58 15.39 22.76
N HIS A 345 12.48 15.32 23.73
CA HIS A 345 13.30 16.42 24.17
C HIS A 345 14.76 15.96 24.24
N ALA A 346 15.61 16.55 23.41
CA ALA A 346 17.04 16.21 23.34
C ALA A 346 17.91 17.25 24.05
N THR A 347 18.96 16.81 24.73
CA THR A 347 19.95 17.67 25.41
C THR A 347 21.37 17.15 25.18
N SER A 348 22.35 18.05 25.12
CA SER A 348 23.75 17.72 24.81
C SER A 348 24.64 17.93 26.04
N TRP A 349 25.46 16.93 26.36
CA TRP A 349 26.29 16.90 27.58
C TRP A 349 27.69 16.39 27.29
N TYR A 350 28.69 16.88 28.01
CA TYR A 350 30.04 16.35 27.93
C TYR A 350 30.71 16.22 29.30
N LYS A 351 31.70 15.34 29.40
CA LYS A 351 32.52 15.16 30.61
C LYS A 351 33.94 14.72 30.24
N ALA A 352 34.94 15.27 30.92
CA ALA A 352 36.35 14.96 30.65
C ALA A 352 36.67 13.48 30.94
N GLY A 353 37.40 12.83 30.03
CA GLY A 353 37.74 11.41 30.08
C GLY A 353 36.68 10.47 29.49
N ASN A 354 36.97 9.16 29.48
CA ASN A 354 36.06 8.13 28.97
C ASN A 354 35.12 7.60 30.08
N HIS A 355 33.81 7.83 29.90
CA HIS A 355 32.74 7.49 30.83
C HIS A 355 31.67 6.58 30.19
N LEU A 356 31.99 5.84 29.13
CA LEU A 356 31.03 4.98 28.42
C LEU A 356 30.63 3.72 29.20
N GLU A 357 31.49 3.25 30.12
CA GLU A 357 31.19 2.06 30.92
C GLU A 357 29.97 2.28 31.83
N ASN A 358 29.04 1.34 31.82
CA ASN A 358 27.79 1.35 32.59
C ASN A 358 26.95 2.64 32.42
N LEU A 359 26.94 3.21 31.21
CA LEU A 359 26.28 4.48 30.94
C LEU A 359 24.78 4.48 31.27
N ALA A 360 24.08 3.35 31.10
CA ALA A 360 22.65 3.21 31.39
C ALA A 360 22.28 3.60 32.84
N ALA A 361 23.17 3.31 33.79
CA ALA A 361 22.97 3.56 35.22
C ALA A 361 23.57 4.89 35.70
N LYS A 362 24.09 5.73 34.81
CA LYS A 362 24.66 7.04 35.16
C LYS A 362 23.60 8.14 35.08
N ASP A 363 23.57 8.98 36.13
CA ASP A 363 22.81 10.23 36.10
C ASP A 363 23.61 11.30 35.34
N ILE A 364 23.09 11.68 34.17
CA ILE A 364 23.68 12.70 33.30
C ILE A 364 23.13 14.06 33.72
N SER A 365 23.80 14.63 34.72
CA SER A 365 23.45 15.91 35.34
C SER A 365 24.70 16.69 35.76
N SER A 366 24.54 18.02 35.94
CA SER A 366 25.64 18.87 36.43
C SER A 366 26.11 18.51 37.83
N GLY A 367 25.23 17.95 38.68
CA GLY A 367 25.60 17.44 40.00
C GLY A 367 26.63 16.30 39.95
N ASN A 368 26.68 15.55 38.85
CA ASN A 368 27.60 14.43 38.64
C ASN A 368 28.76 14.76 37.69
N GLY A 369 29.06 16.04 37.51
CA GLY A 369 30.21 16.52 36.74
C GLY A 369 30.05 16.45 35.22
N PHE A 370 28.83 16.27 34.70
CA PHE A 370 28.52 16.47 33.28
C PHE A 370 28.19 17.93 33.02
N VAL A 371 28.76 18.51 31.97
CA VAL A 371 28.52 19.90 31.59
C VAL A 371 27.54 19.94 30.42
N ALA A 372 26.43 20.66 30.57
CA ALA A 372 25.47 20.90 29.50
C ALA A 372 26.08 21.86 28.46
N VAL A 373 25.95 21.55 27.18
CA VAL A 373 26.46 22.42 26.11
C VAL A 373 25.59 23.66 25.92
N ASN A 374 24.28 23.54 26.16
CA ASN A 374 23.27 24.61 26.00
C ASN A 374 23.27 25.26 24.60
N ALA A 375 23.56 24.50 23.55
CA ALA A 375 23.51 24.95 22.17
C ALA A 375 22.82 23.91 21.27
N ASN A 376 21.85 24.35 20.47
CA ASN A 376 21.20 23.53 19.46
C ASN A 376 22.19 23.18 18.34
N GLY A 377 22.19 21.92 17.87
CA GLY A 377 23.08 21.44 16.83
C GLY A 377 24.51 21.14 17.30
N ALA A 378 24.76 21.06 18.60
CA ALA A 378 26.07 20.72 19.15
C ALA A 378 26.39 19.23 19.00
N TYR A 379 25.49 18.36 19.49
CA TYR A 379 25.57 16.89 19.45
C TYR A 379 24.30 16.31 18.83
N ARG A 380 24.07 16.72 17.58
CA ARG A 380 22.90 16.40 16.78
C ARG A 380 22.93 14.94 16.36
N LEU A 381 21.82 14.25 16.61
CA LEU A 381 21.59 12.90 16.11
C LEU A 381 20.96 13.02 14.73
N SER A 382 21.61 12.43 13.72
CA SER A 382 21.10 12.36 12.35
C SER A 382 20.81 10.91 11.99
N SER A 383 19.82 10.68 11.12
CA SER A 383 19.34 9.34 10.79
C SER A 383 19.01 8.49 12.03
N LEU A 384 18.40 9.10 13.05
CA LEU A 384 18.02 8.41 14.28
C LEU A 384 16.93 7.37 13.98
N VAL A 385 17.26 6.10 14.16
CA VAL A 385 16.38 4.96 14.00
C VAL A 385 15.62 4.73 15.30
N PHE A 386 14.32 4.52 15.19
CA PHE A 386 13.47 4.14 16.31
C PHE A 386 12.47 3.06 15.90
N GLU A 387 12.14 2.20 16.83
CA GLU A 387 11.22 1.08 16.62
C GLU A 387 9.97 1.27 17.45
N HIS A 388 8.81 1.02 16.84
CA HIS A 388 7.54 0.89 17.54
C HIS A 388 7.29 -0.57 17.87
N HIS A 389 7.27 -0.88 19.16
CA HIS A 389 7.02 -2.20 19.71
C HIS A 389 5.55 -2.26 20.15
N GLN A 390 4.65 -2.67 19.25
CA GLN A 390 3.23 -2.82 19.57
C GLN A 390 2.92 -4.24 20.05
N PRO A 391 2.53 -4.44 21.32
CA PRO A 391 2.00 -5.73 21.75
C PRO A 391 0.66 -6.00 21.05
N VAL A 392 0.61 -7.09 20.29
CA VAL A 392 -0.58 -7.59 19.58
C VAL A 392 -0.95 -8.95 20.17
N ALA A 393 -2.16 -9.02 20.74
CA ALA A 393 -2.79 -10.28 21.11
C ALA A 393 -3.69 -10.73 19.96
N ILE A 394 -3.27 -11.75 19.23
CA ILE A 394 -4.06 -12.36 18.15
C ILE A 394 -4.86 -13.51 18.75
N ARG A 395 -6.16 -13.56 18.46
CA ARG A 395 -7.02 -14.70 18.72
C ARG A 395 -7.72 -15.07 17.43
N ALA A 396 -7.57 -16.31 16.99
CA ALA A 396 -8.16 -16.79 15.75
C ALA A 396 -8.57 -18.25 15.86
N ILE A 397 -9.36 -18.68 14.89
CA ILE A 397 -9.86 -20.04 14.75
C ILE A 397 -9.38 -20.54 13.39
N GLU A 398 -8.64 -21.65 13.38
CA GLU A 398 -8.21 -22.32 12.15
C GLU A 398 -9.26 -23.36 11.76
N ASP A 399 -9.78 -23.25 10.53
CA ASP A 399 -10.92 -24.06 10.11
C ASP A 399 -10.58 -25.54 9.97
N ASN A 400 -9.42 -25.90 9.40
CA ASN A 400 -8.97 -27.30 9.29
C ASN A 400 -7.43 -27.40 9.28
N LEU A 401 -6.87 -28.38 10.01
CA LEU A 401 -5.44 -28.74 9.91
C LEU A 401 -5.24 -29.90 8.93
N LEU A 402 -4.24 -29.77 8.07
CA LEU A 402 -3.77 -30.85 7.20
C LEU A 402 -2.85 -31.80 7.99
N ILE A 403 -3.03 -33.11 7.76
CA ILE A 403 -2.32 -34.16 8.48
C ILE A 403 -1.07 -34.60 7.70
N ASP A 404 0.00 -34.93 8.43
CA ASP A 404 1.27 -35.51 7.98
C ASP A 404 2.09 -34.70 6.97
N GLN A 405 1.82 -33.39 6.88
CA GLN A 405 2.62 -32.47 6.08
C GLN A 405 2.99 -31.24 6.90
N TRP A 406 4.19 -30.72 6.67
CA TRP A 406 4.57 -29.41 7.19
C TRP A 406 3.86 -28.34 6.38
N VAL A 407 2.94 -27.64 7.03
CA VAL A 407 2.11 -26.62 6.41
C VAL A 407 2.34 -25.30 7.10
N THR A 408 2.41 -24.23 6.32
CA THR A 408 2.52 -22.88 6.84
C THR A 408 1.27 -22.53 7.65
N TYR A 409 1.45 -22.18 8.92
CA TYR A 409 0.37 -21.82 9.83
C TYR A 409 0.02 -20.32 9.71
N ALA A 410 -1.23 -19.96 10.02
CA ALA A 410 -1.70 -18.58 10.11
C ALA A 410 -1.34 -17.70 8.88
N GLY A 411 -1.40 -18.29 7.67
CA GLY A 411 -1.17 -17.57 6.41
C GLY A 411 0.26 -17.08 6.17
N GLY A 412 1.28 -17.68 6.81
CA GLY A 412 2.69 -17.29 6.61
C GLY A 412 3.20 -16.26 7.59
N MET A 413 2.58 -16.19 8.77
CA MET A 413 2.99 -15.26 9.82
C MET A 413 4.40 -15.58 10.34
N VAL A 414 5.24 -14.56 10.46
CA VAL A 414 6.58 -14.65 11.07
C VAL A 414 6.43 -14.39 12.57
N VAL A 415 6.13 -15.44 13.32
CA VAL A 415 5.97 -15.43 14.79
C VAL A 415 6.66 -16.66 15.36
N LYS A 416 7.32 -16.56 16.51
CA LYS A 416 8.02 -17.70 17.10
C LYS A 416 7.02 -18.76 17.56
N ALA A 417 7.35 -20.03 17.33
CA ALA A 417 6.50 -21.16 17.74
C ALA A 417 6.26 -21.21 19.26
N GLU A 418 7.19 -20.67 20.07
CA GLU A 418 7.08 -20.60 21.54
C GLU A 418 6.01 -19.59 22.02
N ASP A 419 5.71 -18.57 21.21
CA ASP A 419 4.76 -17.50 21.54
C ASP A 419 3.30 -17.89 21.18
N ILE A 420 3.10 -19.10 20.68
CA ILE A 420 1.79 -19.65 20.27
C ILE A 420 1.24 -20.58 21.34
N SER A 421 0.00 -20.30 21.73
CA SER A 421 -0.81 -21.20 22.56
C SER A 421 -1.97 -21.74 21.75
N LEU A 422 -2.10 -23.06 21.68
CA LEU A 422 -3.24 -23.74 21.08
C LEU A 422 -4.28 -24.07 22.16
N GLY A 423 -5.56 -23.90 21.84
CA GLY A 423 -6.69 -24.04 22.76
C GLY A 423 -7.63 -25.17 22.36
N ASP A 424 -8.94 -24.95 22.47
CA ASP A 424 -9.95 -25.95 22.12
C ASP A 424 -10.02 -26.19 20.60
N ALA A 425 -10.41 -27.41 20.22
CA ALA A 425 -10.61 -27.81 18.83
C ALA A 425 -11.73 -28.86 18.70
N LYS A 426 -12.15 -29.09 17.46
CA LYS A 426 -13.05 -30.19 17.07
C LYS A 426 -12.25 -31.28 16.34
N MET A 427 -12.24 -32.49 16.89
CA MET A 427 -11.64 -33.67 16.25
C MET A 427 -12.69 -34.40 15.40
N GLY A 428 -12.36 -34.68 14.14
CA GLY A 428 -13.21 -35.39 13.19
C GLY A 428 -12.40 -36.31 12.29
N GLY A 429 -12.97 -36.74 11.16
CA GLY A 429 -12.33 -37.66 10.21
C GLY A 429 -13.07 -39.00 10.13
N TYR A 430 -12.80 -39.77 9.06
CA TYR A 430 -13.56 -40.99 8.76
C TYR A 430 -13.46 -42.05 9.86
N ALA A 431 -12.38 -42.03 10.66
CA ALA A 431 -12.17 -42.95 11.75
C ALA A 431 -12.70 -42.40 13.10
N ILE A 432 -13.26 -41.19 13.15
CA ILE A 432 -13.98 -40.64 14.32
C ILE A 432 -15.47 -40.93 14.20
N SER A 433 -16.10 -40.56 13.08
CA SER A 433 -17.49 -40.90 12.79
C SER A 433 -17.71 -41.05 11.28
N SER A 434 -18.61 -41.96 10.90
CA SER A 434 -19.02 -42.19 9.51
C SER A 434 -20.00 -41.14 8.97
N ASP A 435 -20.71 -40.43 9.85
CA ASP A 435 -21.68 -39.37 9.51
C ASP A 435 -21.06 -37.96 9.43
N GLY A 436 -19.75 -37.84 9.70
CA GLY A 436 -19.03 -36.57 9.70
C GLY A 436 -19.17 -35.74 10.99
N SER A 437 -19.82 -36.27 12.04
CA SER A 437 -19.85 -35.61 13.35
C SER A 437 -18.45 -35.48 13.97
N LYS A 438 -18.26 -34.41 14.75
CA LYS A 438 -16.99 -34.03 15.36
C LYS A 438 -17.13 -33.93 16.88
N ILE A 439 -16.06 -34.23 17.59
CA ILE A 439 -16.01 -34.22 19.06
C ILE A 439 -15.14 -33.07 19.58
N ASP A 440 -15.54 -32.49 20.71
CA ASP A 440 -14.75 -31.46 21.39
C ASP A 440 -13.51 -32.08 22.06
N VAL A 441 -12.36 -31.45 21.82
CA VAL A 441 -11.07 -31.81 22.41
C VAL A 441 -10.33 -30.53 22.81
N SER A 442 -9.58 -30.58 23.90
CA SER A 442 -8.77 -29.46 24.39
C SER A 442 -7.30 -29.77 24.24
N ALA A 443 -6.50 -28.75 23.96
CA ALA A 443 -5.05 -28.89 23.85
C ALA A 443 -4.41 -29.25 25.19
N VAL A 444 -3.54 -30.25 25.17
CA VAL A 444 -2.60 -30.56 26.26
C VAL A 444 -1.19 -30.31 25.77
N LYS A 445 -0.46 -29.38 26.40
CA LYS A 445 0.94 -29.10 26.03
C LYS A 445 1.83 -30.29 26.41
N SER A 446 2.66 -30.75 25.48
CA SER A 446 3.62 -31.84 25.72
C SER A 446 4.78 -31.34 26.59
N ASN A 447 5.18 -32.14 27.58
CA ASN A 447 6.40 -31.94 28.36
C ASN A 447 7.61 -32.63 27.72
N ARG A 448 7.39 -33.50 26.71
CA ARG A 448 8.43 -34.30 26.05
C ARG A 448 8.99 -33.62 24.81
N ARG A 449 8.18 -32.83 24.11
CA ARG A 449 8.55 -32.15 22.86
C ARG A 449 8.22 -30.67 22.93
N SER A 450 9.21 -29.84 22.55
CA SER A 450 9.04 -28.39 22.51
C SER A 450 8.01 -27.98 21.46
N ASN A 451 7.17 -27.00 21.79
CA ASN A 451 6.15 -26.42 20.90
C ASN A 451 5.17 -27.46 20.32
N THR A 452 4.89 -28.51 21.10
CA THR A 452 3.96 -29.58 20.71
C THR A 452 2.74 -29.61 21.63
N TYR A 453 1.56 -29.74 21.02
CA TYR A 453 0.27 -29.88 21.70
C TYR A 453 -0.39 -31.19 21.28
N VAL A 454 -1.13 -31.79 22.20
CA VAL A 454 -1.76 -33.09 22.03
C VAL A 454 -3.25 -32.96 22.26
N TYR A 455 -4.03 -33.49 21.33
CA TYR A 455 -5.49 -33.58 21.41
C TYR A 455 -5.86 -35.05 21.46
N ALA A 456 -6.59 -35.48 22.48
CA ALA A 456 -6.98 -36.88 22.60
C ALA A 456 -8.39 -37.06 23.13
N LYS A 457 -9.00 -38.19 22.75
CA LYS A 457 -10.25 -38.68 23.32
C LYS A 457 -10.24 -40.20 23.34
N VAL A 458 -10.81 -40.78 24.41
CA VAL A 458 -11.10 -42.22 24.47
C VAL A 458 -12.37 -42.51 23.68
N MET A 459 -12.28 -43.44 22.75
CA MET A 459 -13.38 -44.03 22.02
C MET A 459 -13.17 -45.54 22.01
N GLU A 460 -13.83 -46.25 22.92
CA GLU A 460 -13.57 -47.67 23.19
C GLU A 460 -13.53 -48.51 21.89
N PRO A 461 -12.50 -49.36 21.70
CA PRO A 461 -11.45 -49.73 22.66
C PRO A 461 -10.17 -48.86 22.60
N TYR A 462 -10.16 -47.71 21.91
CA TYR A 462 -8.93 -46.94 21.61
C TYR A 462 -8.90 -45.55 22.25
N THR A 463 -7.71 -45.10 22.66
CA THR A 463 -7.40 -43.67 22.78
C THR A 463 -6.96 -43.16 21.42
N LYS A 464 -7.66 -42.16 20.89
CA LYS A 464 -7.38 -41.52 19.61
C LYS A 464 -6.72 -40.18 19.85
N VAL A 465 -5.63 -39.90 19.15
CA VAL A 465 -4.74 -38.79 19.42
C VAL A 465 -4.38 -38.05 18.13
N VAL A 466 -4.34 -36.72 18.18
CA VAL A 466 -3.68 -35.87 17.18
C VAL A 466 -2.60 -35.05 17.88
N GLU A 467 -1.35 -35.28 17.50
CA GLU A 467 -0.18 -34.52 17.95
C GLU A 467 0.05 -33.38 16.96
N VAL A 468 0.12 -32.13 17.44
CA VAL A 468 0.39 -30.93 16.62
C VAL A 468 1.71 -30.31 17.07
N GLN A 469 2.72 -30.37 16.21
CA GLN A 469 4.02 -29.76 16.42
C GLN A 469 4.11 -28.42 15.68
N LEU A 470 4.59 -27.38 16.35
CA LEU A 470 4.85 -26.06 15.77
C LEU A 470 6.37 -25.83 15.63
N THR A 471 6.80 -25.27 14.49
CA THR A 471 8.20 -24.90 14.25
C THR A 471 8.29 -23.64 13.41
N ASN A 472 9.42 -22.94 13.44
CA ASN A 472 9.72 -21.89 12.48
C ASN A 472 10.51 -22.45 11.31
N ASP A 473 10.17 -22.02 10.10
CA ASP A 473 10.96 -22.27 8.91
C ASP A 473 12.32 -21.56 9.04
N PRO A 474 13.45 -22.27 8.87
CA PRO A 474 14.77 -21.70 9.13
C PRO A 474 15.18 -20.61 8.13
N ASP A 475 14.64 -20.62 6.91
CA ASP A 475 15.00 -19.67 5.84
C ASP A 475 14.10 -18.43 5.85
N THR A 476 12.81 -18.63 6.11
CA THR A 476 11.77 -17.58 5.99
C THR A 476 11.26 -17.07 7.34
N GLY A 477 11.57 -17.75 8.44
CA GLY A 477 11.05 -17.46 9.78
C GLY A 477 9.56 -17.77 9.96
N GLN A 478 8.85 -18.21 8.92
CA GLN A 478 7.42 -18.46 8.95
C GLN A 478 7.07 -19.61 9.90
N LEU A 479 5.98 -19.45 10.64
CA LEU A 479 5.46 -20.52 11.47
C LEU A 479 4.89 -21.65 10.61
N LYS A 480 5.33 -22.87 10.88
CA LYS A 480 4.82 -24.11 10.29
C LYS A 480 4.26 -25.00 11.39
N TYR A 481 3.28 -25.80 11.03
CA TYR A 481 2.80 -26.89 11.86
C TYR A 481 2.88 -28.23 11.14
N LYS A 482 2.95 -29.30 11.92
CA LYS A 482 2.70 -30.66 11.45
C LYS A 482 1.77 -31.33 12.44
N ALA A 483 0.63 -31.81 11.94
CA ALA A 483 -0.30 -32.62 12.71
C ALA A 483 -0.13 -34.10 12.34
N THR A 484 0.00 -34.99 13.32
CA THR A 484 0.11 -36.45 13.10
C THR A 484 -0.90 -37.18 13.98
N ALA A 485 -1.61 -38.13 13.38
CA ALA A 485 -2.69 -38.87 14.03
C ALA A 485 -2.23 -40.25 14.50
N TRP A 486 -2.52 -40.58 15.75
CA TRP A 486 -2.13 -41.83 16.41
C TRP A 486 -3.32 -42.46 17.13
N TYR A 487 -3.29 -43.79 17.28
CA TYR A 487 -4.19 -44.49 18.18
C TYR A 487 -3.49 -45.59 18.96
N LYS A 488 -4.02 -45.92 20.14
CA LYS A 488 -3.54 -47.01 21.00
C LYS A 488 -4.71 -47.61 21.78
N THR A 489 -4.72 -48.93 21.95
CA THR A 489 -5.76 -49.63 22.70
C THR A 489 -5.69 -49.28 24.19
N GLY A 490 -6.85 -49.06 24.83
CA GLY A 490 -6.99 -48.68 26.24
C GLY A 490 -7.16 -47.18 26.46
N ASP A 491 -7.42 -46.77 27.70
CA ASP A 491 -7.52 -45.36 28.14
C ASP A 491 -6.14 -44.85 28.58
N HIS A 492 -5.62 -43.86 27.83
CA HIS A 492 -4.32 -43.23 28.09
C HIS A 492 -4.45 -41.72 28.38
N MET A 493 -5.64 -41.23 28.78
CA MET A 493 -5.87 -39.80 29.00
C MET A 493 -5.16 -39.24 30.24
N GLY A 494 -4.92 -40.08 31.25
CA GLY A 494 -4.43 -39.65 32.57
C GLY A 494 -3.01 -39.06 32.59
N ASN A 495 -2.19 -39.29 31.56
CA ASN A 495 -0.79 -38.84 31.51
C ASN A 495 -0.38 -38.26 30.14
N LEU A 496 -1.34 -37.73 29.37
CA LEU A 496 -1.16 -37.37 27.96
C LEU A 496 0.01 -36.41 27.70
N ALA A 497 0.28 -35.46 28.61
CA ALA A 497 1.38 -34.49 28.48
C ALA A 497 2.79 -35.14 28.49
N ASN A 498 2.94 -36.33 29.07
CA ASN A 498 4.22 -37.01 29.25
C ASN A 498 4.38 -38.25 28.35
N GLU A 499 3.35 -38.57 27.55
CA GLU A 499 3.36 -39.66 26.56
C GLU A 499 4.26 -39.32 25.37
N GLU A 500 4.84 -40.35 24.76
CA GLU A 500 5.59 -40.24 23.51
C GLU A 500 4.94 -41.12 22.45
N PHE A 501 4.38 -40.49 21.42
CA PHE A 501 3.66 -41.15 20.35
C PHE A 501 4.64 -41.72 19.32
N SER A 502 4.89 -43.03 19.41
CA SER A 502 5.76 -43.78 18.52
C SER A 502 5.29 -45.23 18.40
N TYR A 503 5.74 -45.91 17.35
CA TYR A 503 5.50 -47.35 17.18
C TYR A 503 6.08 -48.18 18.34
N ASP A 504 7.26 -47.81 18.84
CA ASP A 504 7.92 -48.50 19.97
C ASP A 504 7.11 -48.42 21.27
N ASN A 505 6.30 -47.37 21.43
CA ASN A 505 5.44 -47.15 22.60
C ASN A 505 4.01 -47.70 22.39
N GLY A 506 3.79 -48.52 21.35
CA GLY A 506 2.53 -49.19 21.06
C GLY A 506 1.46 -48.31 20.40
N TYR A 507 1.82 -47.13 19.90
CA TYR A 507 0.93 -46.30 19.09
C TYR A 507 1.02 -46.70 17.62
N THR A 508 -0.11 -46.67 16.93
CA THR A 508 -0.17 -46.88 15.48
C THR A 508 -0.62 -45.59 14.81
N SER A 509 0.10 -45.16 13.77
CA SER A 509 -0.30 -44.00 12.96
C SER A 509 -1.43 -44.38 12.01
N ILE A 510 -2.40 -43.48 11.82
CA ILE A 510 -3.56 -43.68 10.94
C ILE A 510 -3.66 -42.63 9.82
N GLY A 511 -2.65 -41.77 9.68
CA GLY A 511 -2.68 -40.69 8.69
C GLY A 511 -3.91 -39.80 8.81
N ALA A 512 -4.56 -39.49 7.69
CA ALA A 512 -5.77 -38.63 7.64
C ALA A 512 -7.03 -39.24 8.31
N GLY A 513 -6.90 -40.32 9.08
CA GLY A 513 -7.98 -40.91 9.88
C GLY A 513 -8.61 -39.96 10.89
N TYR A 514 -7.79 -39.12 11.53
CA TYR A 514 -8.24 -38.08 12.47
C TYR A 514 -7.78 -36.71 11.98
N THR A 515 -8.67 -35.73 12.05
CA THR A 515 -8.42 -34.33 11.65
C THR A 515 -8.83 -33.40 12.78
N LEU A 516 -8.17 -32.24 12.86
CA LEU A 516 -8.57 -31.17 13.75
C LEU A 516 -9.14 -30.01 12.93
N SER A 517 -10.17 -29.38 13.48
CA SER A 517 -10.88 -28.27 12.87
C SER A 517 -11.36 -27.33 13.96
N GLN A 518 -11.68 -26.08 13.60
CA GLN A 518 -12.03 -25.04 14.57
C GLN A 518 -10.98 -24.89 15.68
N LEU A 519 -9.71 -25.07 15.34
CA LEU A 519 -8.62 -25.00 16.32
C LEU A 519 -8.45 -23.55 16.76
N GLN A 520 -8.71 -23.28 18.03
CA GLN A 520 -8.46 -21.98 18.63
C GLN A 520 -6.96 -21.82 18.87
N TYR A 521 -6.42 -20.65 18.52
CA TYR A 521 -5.07 -20.29 18.92
C TYR A 521 -4.99 -18.83 19.35
N SER A 522 -4.05 -18.56 20.26
CA SER A 522 -3.68 -17.22 20.66
C SER A 522 -2.19 -17.01 20.51
N ALA A 523 -1.81 -15.86 19.95
CA ALA A 523 -0.43 -15.41 19.85
C ALA A 523 -0.30 -14.07 20.59
N ASN A 524 0.63 -13.98 21.54
CA ASN A 524 1.08 -12.70 22.06
C ASN A 524 2.37 -12.35 21.32
N THR A 525 2.31 -11.41 20.38
CA THR A 525 3.46 -10.99 19.61
C THR A 525 3.69 -9.49 19.77
N VAL A 526 4.93 -9.03 19.57
CA VAL A 526 5.23 -7.61 19.47
C VAL A 526 5.47 -7.31 18.00
N HIS A 527 4.61 -6.50 17.39
CA HIS A 527 4.84 -5.99 16.06
C HIS A 527 5.92 -4.91 16.14
N HIS A 528 7.02 -5.10 15.41
CA HIS A 528 8.12 -4.16 15.32
C HIS A 528 8.01 -3.35 14.03
N ALA A 529 7.90 -2.04 14.13
CA ALA A 529 7.96 -1.14 12.97
C ALA A 529 9.11 -0.14 13.13
N SER A 530 10.12 -0.25 12.26
CA SER A 530 11.28 0.65 12.26
C SER A 530 10.99 1.93 11.48
N HIS A 531 11.37 3.05 12.06
CA HIS A 531 11.19 4.40 11.52
C HIS A 531 12.48 5.21 11.70
N ARG A 532 12.58 6.33 10.98
CA ARG A 532 13.78 7.19 11.00
C ARG A 532 13.43 8.65 11.12
N LEU A 533 14.02 9.32 12.11
CA LEU A 533 14.04 10.76 12.27
C LEU A 533 15.27 11.34 11.53
N VAL A 534 15.07 12.36 10.70
CA VAL A 534 16.14 12.94 9.86
C VAL A 534 17.24 13.54 10.72
N HIS A 535 16.86 14.41 11.67
CA HIS A 535 17.74 14.90 12.71
C HIS A 535 16.98 15.26 14.00
N SER A 536 17.67 15.25 15.13
CA SER A 536 17.18 15.80 16.39
C SER A 536 17.36 17.32 16.44
N GLU A 537 16.50 18.00 17.19
CA GLU A 537 16.70 19.39 17.65
C GLU A 537 16.87 19.38 19.17
N GLU A 538 17.90 20.05 19.69
CA GLU A 538 18.21 20.06 21.11
C GLU A 538 17.60 21.27 21.83
N TYR A 539 17.30 21.12 23.12
CA TYR A 539 16.77 22.15 24.03
C TYR A 539 15.38 22.72 23.63
N SER A 540 14.65 22.01 22.79
CA SER A 540 13.25 22.29 22.49
C SER A 540 12.47 20.98 22.41
N GLN A 541 11.21 21.00 22.87
CA GLN A 541 10.33 19.85 22.73
C GLN A 541 9.84 19.78 21.28
N GLN A 542 10.04 18.63 20.64
CA GLN A 542 9.65 18.39 19.25
C GLN A 542 8.77 17.15 19.16
N ASP A 543 7.89 17.07 18.18
CA ASP A 543 7.19 15.82 17.91
C ASP A 543 8.18 14.77 17.38
N LEU A 544 8.10 13.52 17.87
CA LEU A 544 8.96 12.44 17.34
C LEU A 544 8.57 12.07 15.91
N VAL A 545 7.30 12.27 15.58
CA VAL A 545 6.75 12.13 14.23
C VAL A 545 6.23 13.50 13.80
N GLU A 546 6.94 14.17 12.89
CA GLU A 546 6.35 15.28 12.16
C GLU A 546 5.17 14.76 11.35
N SER A 547 3.98 15.26 11.68
CA SER A 547 2.74 14.89 10.99
C SER A 547 2.75 15.55 9.62
N SER A 548 3.41 14.89 8.66
CA SER A 548 3.29 15.27 7.26
C SER A 548 1.82 15.24 6.86
N THR A 549 1.28 16.41 6.57
CA THR A 549 -0.15 16.52 6.27
C THR A 549 -0.40 15.98 4.87
N SER A 550 -1.30 15.00 4.76
CA SER A 550 -1.70 14.43 3.48
C SER A 550 -3.19 14.56 3.28
N SER A 551 -3.60 14.89 2.06
CA SER A 551 -4.99 15.03 1.71
C SER A 551 -5.33 14.44 0.35
N GLY A 552 -6.56 13.96 0.23
CA GLY A 552 -7.01 13.37 -1.02
C GLY A 552 -8.33 12.65 -0.88
N TYR A 553 -9.28 12.98 -1.74
CA TYR A 553 -10.53 12.26 -1.88
C TYR A 553 -10.37 11.06 -2.80
N VAL A 554 -11.10 9.99 -2.52
CA VAL A 554 -11.35 8.92 -3.50
C VAL A 554 -12.81 8.99 -3.91
N ASN A 555 -13.07 9.30 -5.17
CA ASN A 555 -14.40 9.31 -5.77
C ASN A 555 -14.50 8.15 -6.76
N PHE A 556 -15.28 7.13 -6.41
CA PHE A 556 -15.55 5.99 -7.27
C PHE A 556 -16.99 6.09 -7.80
N ASN A 557 -17.12 6.10 -9.13
CA ASN A 557 -18.39 5.97 -9.83
C ASN A 557 -18.28 4.85 -10.87
N GLY A 558 -18.88 3.69 -10.62
CA GLY A 558 -18.66 2.59 -11.55
C GLY A 558 -19.29 1.26 -11.20
N ALA A 559 -18.95 0.25 -11.99
CA ALA A 559 -19.40 -1.12 -11.77
C ALA A 559 -18.26 -2.12 -11.88
N GLY A 560 -18.35 -3.24 -11.17
CA GLY A 560 -17.38 -4.31 -11.37
C GLY A 560 -17.60 -5.63 -10.66
N GLY A 561 -16.82 -6.66 -10.98
CA GLY A 561 -16.86 -7.92 -10.25
C GLY A 561 -16.36 -7.73 -8.81
N GLY A 562 -15.15 -7.20 -8.66
CA GLY A 562 -14.59 -6.76 -7.39
C GLY A 562 -14.22 -5.28 -7.42
N ASN A 563 -14.63 -4.51 -6.43
CA ASN A 563 -14.21 -3.12 -6.23
C ASN A 563 -13.51 -3.00 -4.88
N ILE A 564 -12.22 -2.65 -4.88
CA ILE A 564 -11.42 -2.49 -3.66
C ILE A 564 -10.91 -1.06 -3.59
N ILE A 565 -11.25 -0.36 -2.51
CA ILE A 565 -10.76 0.99 -2.22
C ILE A 565 -10.00 0.96 -0.91
N LYS A 566 -8.75 1.41 -0.97
CA LYS A 566 -7.86 1.57 0.17
C LYS A 566 -7.48 3.04 0.26
N SER A 567 -7.95 3.75 1.28
CA SER A 567 -7.61 5.16 1.49
C SER A 567 -7.12 5.38 2.91
N ASN A 568 -5.92 5.93 3.08
CA ASN A 568 -5.36 6.24 4.39
C ASN A 568 -4.44 7.45 4.28
N VAL A 569 -5.04 8.64 4.45
CA VAL A 569 -4.37 9.94 4.43
C VAL A 569 -4.74 10.70 5.71
N THR A 570 -4.12 11.86 5.97
CA THR A 570 -4.48 12.68 7.13
C THR A 570 -5.92 13.19 6.99
N ARG A 571 -6.29 13.70 5.82
CA ARG A 571 -7.62 14.26 5.53
C ARG A 571 -8.15 13.79 4.18
N GLY A 572 -9.17 12.95 4.15
CA GLY A 572 -9.71 12.45 2.90
C GLY A 572 -11.02 11.73 3.11
N ASN A 573 -11.95 11.93 2.19
CA ASN A 573 -13.21 11.21 2.12
C ASN A 573 -13.12 10.09 1.08
N VAL A 574 -13.92 9.04 1.29
CA VAL A 574 -14.17 8.02 0.28
C VAL A 574 -15.64 8.10 -0.10
N ASN A 575 -15.91 8.43 -1.36
CA ASN A 575 -17.25 8.43 -1.94
C ASN A 575 -17.34 7.28 -2.95
N PHE A 576 -18.20 6.31 -2.68
CA PHE A 576 -18.47 5.19 -3.56
C PHE A 576 -19.89 5.28 -4.08
N LYS A 577 -20.03 5.28 -5.40
CA LYS A 577 -21.30 5.12 -6.11
C LYS A 577 -21.14 4.00 -7.12
N GLY A 578 -21.88 2.91 -6.97
CA GLY A 578 -21.68 1.81 -7.91
C GLY A 578 -22.29 0.47 -7.58
N ALA A 579 -21.95 -0.53 -8.39
CA ALA A 579 -22.37 -1.90 -8.18
C ALA A 579 -21.21 -2.89 -8.33
N GLY A 580 -21.29 -4.02 -7.66
CA GLY A 580 -20.39 -5.12 -7.95
C GLY A 580 -20.62 -6.40 -7.17
N VAL A 581 -20.01 -7.52 -7.57
CA VAL A 581 -20.18 -8.78 -6.81
C VAL A 581 -19.61 -8.61 -5.40
N ALA A 582 -18.41 -8.04 -5.27
CA ALA A 582 -17.80 -7.71 -4.00
C ALA A 582 -17.30 -6.25 -3.97
N ASN A 583 -17.73 -5.49 -2.97
CA ASN A 583 -17.26 -4.13 -2.73
C ASN A 583 -16.54 -4.09 -1.38
N VAL A 584 -15.27 -3.70 -1.37
CA VAL A 584 -14.43 -3.62 -0.16
C VAL A 584 -13.86 -2.21 -0.04
N ILE A 585 -14.20 -1.51 1.04
CA ILE A 585 -13.65 -0.19 1.34
C ILE A 585 -12.93 -0.24 2.67
N LEU A 586 -11.63 0.04 2.64
CA LEU A 586 -10.78 0.24 3.82
C LEU A 586 -10.40 1.72 3.86
N HIS A 587 -11.05 2.47 4.75
CA HIS A 587 -10.82 3.89 4.90
C HIS A 587 -10.22 4.16 6.29
N GLY A 588 -8.91 4.39 6.34
CA GLY A 588 -8.14 4.62 7.57
C GLY A 588 -7.74 6.08 7.82
N SER A 589 -8.29 7.03 7.05
CA SER A 589 -7.90 8.43 7.19
C SER A 589 -8.22 8.97 8.59
N LYS A 590 -7.29 9.77 9.14
CA LYS A 590 -7.45 10.38 10.48
C LYS A 590 -8.72 11.21 10.56
N PHE A 591 -8.96 12.03 9.53
CA PHE A 591 -10.17 12.81 9.35
C PHE A 591 -10.81 12.55 7.99
N GLY A 592 -12.11 12.29 7.97
CA GLY A 592 -12.91 12.28 6.74
C GLY A 592 -13.94 11.17 6.72
N ASP A 593 -14.89 11.31 5.80
CA ASP A 593 -16.12 10.52 5.79
C ASP A 593 -16.04 9.38 4.78
N THR A 594 -16.77 8.30 5.03
CA THR A 594 -17.04 7.26 4.05
C THR A 594 -18.52 7.33 3.67
N ASN A 595 -18.79 7.58 2.39
CA ASN A 595 -20.13 7.54 1.82
C ASN A 595 -20.21 6.41 0.80
N PHE A 596 -21.09 5.45 1.04
CA PHE A 596 -21.35 4.34 0.13
C PHE A 596 -22.79 4.38 -0.34
N ASP A 597 -22.98 4.40 -1.66
CA ASP A 597 -24.25 4.25 -2.35
C ASP A 597 -24.07 3.15 -3.41
N GLY A 598 -24.64 1.96 -3.17
CA GLY A 598 -24.41 0.87 -4.11
C GLY A 598 -25.03 -0.47 -3.78
N ALA A 599 -24.78 -1.43 -4.65
CA ALA A 599 -25.29 -2.79 -4.51
C ALA A 599 -24.20 -3.83 -4.78
N GLY A 600 -24.34 -5.01 -4.16
CA GLY A 600 -23.44 -6.12 -4.44
C GLY A 600 -23.71 -7.38 -3.67
N ALA A 601 -23.15 -8.53 -4.05
CA ALA A 601 -23.35 -9.76 -3.28
C ALA A 601 -22.70 -9.64 -1.89
N ALA A 602 -21.51 -9.07 -1.80
CA ALA A 602 -20.80 -8.78 -0.56
C ALA A 602 -20.34 -7.32 -0.50
N ASN A 603 -20.74 -6.60 0.55
CA ASN A 603 -20.26 -5.24 0.83
C ASN A 603 -19.52 -5.24 2.16
N VAL A 604 -18.22 -4.93 2.16
CA VAL A 604 -17.37 -4.88 3.36
C VAL A 604 -16.78 -3.48 3.48
N ILE A 605 -17.15 -2.74 4.52
CA ILE A 605 -16.69 -1.37 4.72
C ILE A 605 -16.12 -1.22 6.11
N VAL A 606 -14.85 -0.84 6.17
CA VAL A 606 -14.14 -0.56 7.41
C VAL A 606 -13.72 0.90 7.39
N LYS A 607 -14.34 1.71 8.24
CA LYS A 607 -13.92 3.08 8.53
C LYS A 607 -13.18 3.11 9.87
N SER A 608 -11.92 3.52 9.84
CA SER A 608 -11.13 3.83 11.03
C SER A 608 -10.57 5.25 10.97
N GLY A 609 -10.08 5.76 12.10
CA GLY A 609 -9.51 7.10 12.23
C GLY A 609 -9.96 7.80 13.51
N GLU A 610 -9.63 9.08 13.66
CA GLU A 610 -10.07 9.85 14.82
C GLU A 610 -11.50 10.35 14.65
N LYS A 611 -11.81 10.94 13.49
CA LYS A 611 -13.11 11.54 13.25
C LYS A 611 -13.58 11.34 11.81
N GLY A 612 -14.86 11.06 11.66
CA GLY A 612 -15.54 11.02 10.37
C GLY A 612 -16.79 10.17 10.42
N ASP A 613 -17.70 10.44 9.50
CA ASP A 613 -18.96 9.71 9.42
C ASP A 613 -18.83 8.48 8.52
N LEU A 614 -19.62 7.45 8.81
CA LEU A 614 -19.85 6.32 7.91
C LEU A 614 -21.32 6.32 7.49
N THR A 615 -21.58 6.66 6.23
CA THR A 615 -22.89 6.56 5.59
C THR A 615 -22.90 5.37 4.63
N PHE A 616 -23.84 4.46 4.81
CA PHE A 616 -24.04 3.31 3.93
C PHE A 616 -25.50 3.24 3.47
N HIS A 617 -25.71 3.36 2.17
CA HIS A 617 -26.97 3.05 1.51
C HIS A 617 -26.70 1.93 0.52
N GLY A 618 -27.18 0.73 0.80
CA GLY A 618 -26.95 -0.36 -0.13
C GLY A 618 -27.68 -1.65 0.14
N ALA A 619 -27.57 -2.54 -0.83
CA ALA A 619 -28.18 -3.86 -0.80
C ALA A 619 -27.18 -4.95 -1.18
N GLY A 620 -27.33 -6.13 -0.58
CA GLY A 620 -26.49 -7.27 -0.88
C GLY A 620 -26.78 -8.54 -0.10
N LEU A 621 -26.27 -9.69 -0.54
CA LEU A 621 -26.46 -10.93 0.25
C LEU A 621 -25.83 -10.78 1.64
N ALA A 622 -24.63 -10.20 1.71
CA ALA A 622 -23.94 -9.91 2.96
C ALA A 622 -23.43 -8.46 3.01
N ASN A 623 -23.79 -7.73 4.06
CA ASN A 623 -23.26 -6.40 4.34
C ASN A 623 -22.51 -6.43 5.69
N VAL A 624 -21.21 -6.15 5.68
CA VAL A 624 -20.35 -6.10 6.88
C VAL A 624 -19.76 -4.70 7.01
N LEU A 625 -20.20 -3.97 8.03
CA LEU A 625 -19.86 -2.56 8.21
C LEU A 625 -19.21 -2.37 9.59
N VAL A 626 -18.01 -1.82 9.59
CA VAL A 626 -17.23 -1.57 10.79
C VAL A 626 -16.83 -0.10 10.82
N HIS A 627 -17.26 0.62 11.85
CA HIS A 627 -16.82 1.98 12.12
C HIS A 627 -16.08 2.00 13.46
N GLN A 628 -14.76 2.16 13.40
CA GLN A 628 -13.84 2.22 14.54
C GLN A 628 -13.16 3.58 14.58
N GLY A 629 -13.85 4.59 15.09
CA GLY A 629 -13.30 5.94 15.23
C GLY A 629 -13.71 6.59 16.53
N GLN A 630 -12.87 7.49 17.05
CA GLN A 630 -13.16 8.14 18.34
C GLN A 630 -14.47 8.91 18.31
N SER A 631 -14.78 9.60 17.20
CA SER A 631 -16.02 10.33 17.02
C SER A 631 -16.59 10.25 15.59
N GLY A 632 -17.92 10.27 15.46
CA GLY A 632 -18.60 10.33 14.16
C GLY A 632 -20.01 9.74 14.17
N LYS A 633 -20.80 10.02 13.15
CA LYS A 633 -22.10 9.37 12.92
C LYS A 633 -21.87 8.06 12.17
N MET A 634 -22.68 7.04 12.47
CA MET A 634 -22.86 5.88 11.59
C MET A 634 -24.32 5.87 11.15
N ASP A 635 -24.56 5.96 9.85
CA ASP A 635 -25.89 5.96 9.23
C ASP A 635 -25.98 4.84 8.19
N VAL A 636 -26.83 3.86 8.45
CA VAL A 636 -26.90 2.65 7.63
C VAL A 636 -28.33 2.37 7.22
N TYR A 637 -28.52 2.18 5.92
CA TYR A 637 -29.67 1.57 5.27
C TYR A 637 -29.17 0.35 4.50
N ALA A 638 -29.41 -0.85 5.04
CA ALA A 638 -28.87 -2.09 4.49
C ALA A 638 -29.98 -3.13 4.26
N GLY A 639 -30.07 -3.62 3.02
CA GLY A 639 -30.94 -4.73 2.63
C GLY A 639 -30.13 -5.99 2.29
N GLY A 640 -30.60 -7.19 2.64
CA GLY A 640 -29.86 -8.40 2.32
C GLY A 640 -30.33 -9.73 2.87
N ALA A 641 -29.45 -10.74 2.83
CA ALA A 641 -29.63 -11.97 3.58
C ALA A 641 -29.04 -11.85 5.00
N VAL A 642 -27.88 -11.18 5.12
CA VAL A 642 -27.21 -10.91 6.39
C VAL A 642 -26.67 -9.49 6.44
N ASN A 643 -26.92 -8.79 7.54
CA ASN A 643 -26.31 -7.50 7.88
C ASN A 643 -25.53 -7.63 9.19
N VAL A 644 -24.25 -7.26 9.20
CA VAL A 644 -23.39 -7.22 10.40
C VAL A 644 -22.80 -5.82 10.53
N LEU A 645 -23.18 -5.11 11.58
CA LEU A 645 -22.73 -3.76 11.88
C LEU A 645 -22.00 -3.72 13.21
N VAL A 646 -20.81 -3.12 13.22
CA VAL A 646 -20.05 -2.85 14.44
C VAL A 646 -19.66 -1.38 14.46
N ARG A 647 -20.10 -0.68 15.49
CA ARG A 647 -19.65 0.68 15.83
C ARG A 647 -18.84 0.65 17.11
N VAL A 648 -17.64 1.21 17.06
CA VAL A 648 -16.79 1.49 18.23
C VAL A 648 -16.43 2.97 18.26
N GLY A 649 -16.67 3.63 19.40
CA GLY A 649 -16.43 5.04 19.66
C GLY A 649 -17.70 5.91 19.62
N ASP A 650 -17.54 7.21 19.85
CA ASP A 650 -18.65 8.08 20.26
C ASP A 650 -19.39 8.73 19.08
N GLY A 651 -20.70 8.87 19.20
CA GLY A 651 -21.54 9.58 18.24
C GLY A 651 -22.80 8.81 17.85
N ARG A 652 -23.61 9.45 17.02
CA ARG A 652 -24.96 8.96 16.72
C ARG A 652 -24.90 7.67 15.89
N TYR A 653 -25.69 6.68 16.29
CA TYR A 653 -25.80 5.38 15.61
C TYR A 653 -27.21 5.22 15.01
N LEU A 654 -27.34 5.25 13.69
CA LEU A 654 -28.59 5.08 12.96
C LEU A 654 -28.48 3.84 12.08
N ALA A 655 -29.39 2.89 12.25
CA ALA A 655 -29.40 1.66 11.47
C ALA A 655 -30.83 1.27 11.08
N HIS A 656 -31.05 1.06 9.79
CA HIS A 656 -32.26 0.49 9.21
C HIS A 656 -31.86 -0.76 8.43
N LEU A 657 -32.14 -1.92 9.02
CA LEU A 657 -31.65 -3.21 8.56
C LEU A 657 -32.82 -4.10 8.14
N LEU A 658 -32.77 -4.60 6.91
CA LEU A 658 -33.76 -5.52 6.34
C LEU A 658 -33.04 -6.76 5.82
N ALA A 659 -33.03 -7.84 6.60
CA ALA A 659 -32.39 -9.10 6.20
C ALA A 659 -32.88 -10.30 7.01
N TYR A 660 -32.59 -11.52 6.55
CA TYR A 660 -32.90 -12.72 7.34
C TYR A 660 -32.16 -12.73 8.69
N GLY A 661 -30.91 -12.27 8.72
CA GLY A 661 -30.12 -12.07 9.93
C GLY A 661 -29.57 -10.66 10.05
N ASN A 662 -29.90 -9.96 11.14
CA ASN A 662 -29.40 -8.64 11.46
C ASN A 662 -28.60 -8.68 12.77
N ILE A 663 -27.32 -8.32 12.70
CA ILE A 663 -26.42 -8.21 13.85
C ILE A 663 -25.91 -6.78 13.93
N SER A 664 -26.13 -6.15 15.08
CA SER A 664 -25.74 -4.77 15.34
C SER A 664 -25.07 -4.65 16.71
N ILE A 665 -23.87 -4.07 16.74
CA ILE A 665 -23.13 -3.80 17.97
C ILE A 665 -22.74 -2.32 17.97
N HIS A 666 -23.05 -1.62 19.06
CA HIS A 666 -22.65 -0.24 19.29
C HIS A 666 -21.92 -0.13 20.63
N LYS A 667 -20.61 0.09 20.61
CA LYS A 667 -19.78 0.32 21.79
C LYS A 667 -19.27 1.76 21.79
N GLY A 668 -19.83 2.61 22.63
CA GLY A 668 -19.49 4.03 22.70
C GLY A 668 -20.63 4.86 23.26
N ASN A 669 -20.35 6.14 23.53
CA ASN A 669 -21.37 7.08 23.97
C ASN A 669 -22.02 7.73 22.75
N GLY A 670 -23.34 7.61 22.66
CA GLY A 670 -24.11 8.25 21.59
C GLY A 670 -25.49 7.63 21.45
N ASN A 671 -26.47 8.46 21.10
CA ASN A 671 -27.84 7.98 20.95
C ASN A 671 -27.93 7.05 19.74
N SER A 672 -28.64 5.94 19.93
CA SER A 672 -28.88 4.95 18.90
C SER A 672 -30.36 4.92 18.48
N ARG A 673 -30.58 4.81 17.17
CA ARG A 673 -31.89 4.50 16.59
C ARG A 673 -31.73 3.33 15.64
N VAL A 674 -32.37 2.22 15.97
CA VAL A 674 -32.15 0.94 15.28
C VAL A 674 -33.50 0.34 14.91
N LEU A 675 -33.72 0.11 13.62
CA LEU A 675 -34.83 -0.65 13.07
C LEU A 675 -34.28 -1.92 12.44
N MET A 676 -34.74 -3.08 12.90
CA MET A 676 -34.35 -4.38 12.38
C MET A 676 -35.58 -5.17 11.96
N LEU A 677 -35.63 -5.56 10.69
CA LEU A 677 -36.70 -6.35 10.10
C LEU A 677 -36.07 -7.62 9.55
N GLY A 678 -36.45 -8.78 10.10
CA GLY A 678 -35.73 -10.01 9.81
C GLY A 678 -36.10 -11.23 10.64
N GLY A 679 -35.67 -12.41 10.18
CA GLY A 679 -35.88 -13.66 10.92
C GLY A 679 -35.18 -13.66 12.28
N TYR A 680 -33.93 -13.20 12.32
CA TYR A 680 -33.11 -13.08 13.52
C TYR A 680 -32.54 -11.68 13.63
N ASN A 681 -32.96 -10.94 14.66
CA ASN A 681 -32.53 -9.57 14.91
C ASN A 681 -31.79 -9.49 16.25
N THR A 682 -30.56 -8.98 16.23
CA THR A 682 -29.74 -8.79 17.42
C THR A 682 -29.16 -7.38 17.48
N HIS A 683 -29.33 -6.71 18.62
CA HIS A 683 -28.70 -5.42 18.88
C HIS A 683 -28.08 -5.38 20.27
N THR A 684 -26.81 -5.00 20.36
CA THR A 684 -26.12 -4.80 21.64
C THR A 684 -25.54 -3.40 21.69
N GLN A 685 -25.94 -2.62 22.69
CA GLN A 685 -25.30 -1.35 23.00
C GLN A 685 -24.51 -1.42 24.31
N ILE A 686 -23.25 -0.96 24.27
CA ILE A 686 -22.38 -0.81 25.44
C ILE A 686 -21.98 0.67 25.52
N GLY A 687 -22.54 1.40 26.48
CA GLY A 687 -22.31 2.84 26.66
C GLY A 687 -23.55 3.59 27.15
N ASN A 688 -23.38 4.87 27.48
CA ASN A 688 -24.38 5.66 28.20
C ASN A 688 -25.36 6.44 27.29
N GLY A 689 -25.41 6.12 26.00
CA GLY A 689 -26.35 6.78 25.07
C GLY A 689 -27.78 6.24 25.17
N ASN A 690 -28.76 7.07 24.82
CA ASN A 690 -30.17 6.66 24.79
C ASN A 690 -30.48 5.81 23.56
N GLY A 691 -31.34 4.81 23.71
CA GLY A 691 -31.75 3.88 22.66
C GLY A 691 -33.21 4.04 22.26
N ASN A 692 -33.48 4.15 20.95
CA ASN A 692 -34.80 4.01 20.35
C ASN A 692 -34.79 2.85 19.35
N TRP A 693 -35.33 1.70 19.74
CA TRP A 693 -35.13 0.45 19.02
C TRP A 693 -36.43 -0.20 18.59
N SER A 694 -36.45 -0.75 17.38
CA SER A 694 -37.59 -1.47 16.86
C SER A 694 -37.13 -2.74 16.17
N GLY A 695 -37.75 -3.85 16.51
CA GLY A 695 -37.44 -5.16 15.94
C GLY A 695 -38.73 -5.84 15.47
N ALA A 696 -38.73 -6.39 14.26
CA ALA A 696 -39.82 -7.22 13.80
C ALA A 696 -39.33 -8.48 13.09
N GLY A 697 -39.91 -9.63 13.44
CA GLY A 697 -39.76 -10.91 12.75
C GLY A 697 -39.69 -12.12 13.68
N GLY A 698 -38.83 -13.10 13.42
CA GLY A 698 -38.86 -14.38 14.16
C GLY A 698 -38.38 -14.23 15.62
N PHE A 699 -37.12 -13.85 15.77
CA PHE A 699 -36.43 -13.67 17.04
C PHE A 699 -35.86 -12.26 17.13
N ASN A 700 -36.18 -11.54 18.21
CA ASN A 700 -35.59 -10.24 18.52
C ASN A 700 -34.85 -10.32 19.86
N VAL A 701 -33.52 -10.11 19.85
CA VAL A 701 -32.68 -10.12 21.06
C VAL A 701 -31.93 -8.80 21.17
N ILE A 702 -32.24 -8.01 22.19
CA ILE A 702 -31.62 -6.69 22.38
C ILE A 702 -31.01 -6.58 23.77
N THR A 703 -29.80 -6.03 23.86
CA THR A 703 -29.07 -5.87 25.12
C THR A 703 -28.49 -4.46 25.24
N GLN A 704 -28.65 -3.82 26.39
CA GLN A 704 -27.91 -2.61 26.77
C GLN A 704 -27.06 -2.88 28.01
N ALA A 705 -25.82 -2.43 27.99
CA ALA A 705 -24.99 -2.25 29.17
C ALA A 705 -24.58 -0.77 29.29
N GLY A 706 -25.13 -0.04 30.26
CA GLY A 706 -24.91 1.40 30.44
C GLY A 706 -26.08 2.12 31.10
N ALA A 707 -25.91 3.43 31.32
CA ALA A 707 -26.85 4.26 32.09
C ALA A 707 -27.92 5.01 31.25
N GLY A 708 -27.96 4.82 29.92
CA GLY A 708 -28.88 5.55 29.05
C GLY A 708 -30.29 4.97 28.99
N ASP A 709 -31.29 5.78 28.68
CA ASP A 709 -32.70 5.36 28.62
C ASP A 709 -32.98 4.50 27.38
N ILE A 710 -33.91 3.54 27.49
CA ILE A 710 -34.36 2.68 26.38
C ILE A 710 -35.85 2.91 26.12
N SER A 711 -36.19 3.17 24.85
CA SER A 711 -37.54 3.04 24.30
C SER A 711 -37.54 1.98 23.20
N SER A 712 -38.35 0.93 23.31
CA SER A 712 -38.38 -0.13 22.29
C SER A 712 -39.75 -0.72 21.95
N VAL A 713 -39.90 -1.19 20.71
CA VAL A 713 -41.04 -1.99 20.23
C VAL A 713 -40.53 -3.25 19.54
N LEU A 714 -40.88 -4.43 20.06
CA LEU A 714 -40.46 -5.73 19.53
C LEU A 714 -41.68 -6.56 19.13
N LEU A 715 -41.73 -6.97 17.87
CA LEU A 715 -42.81 -7.77 17.29
C LEU A 715 -42.21 -9.08 16.77
N GLY A 716 -42.53 -10.22 17.39
CA GLY A 716 -41.99 -11.48 16.91
C GLY A 716 -42.33 -12.71 17.72
N GLY A 717 -42.03 -13.89 17.17
CA GLY A 717 -42.29 -15.16 17.83
C GLY A 717 -41.59 -15.26 19.18
N ALA A 718 -40.36 -14.76 19.28
CA ALA A 718 -39.65 -14.60 20.54
C ALA A 718 -38.97 -13.23 20.64
N ASN A 719 -39.10 -12.60 21.81
CA ASN A 719 -38.52 -11.29 22.10
C ASN A 719 -37.76 -11.35 23.44
N VAL A 720 -36.51 -10.90 23.46
CA VAL A 720 -35.65 -10.81 24.64
C VAL A 720 -35.06 -9.41 24.70
N LEU A 721 -35.22 -8.74 25.83
CA LEU A 721 -34.57 -7.46 26.12
C LEU A 721 -33.86 -7.54 27.46
N THR A 722 -32.58 -7.19 27.48
CA THR A 722 -31.75 -7.15 28.68
C THR A 722 -31.20 -5.74 28.88
N LYS A 723 -31.43 -5.14 30.05
CA LYS A 723 -30.82 -3.87 30.46
C LYS A 723 -29.93 -4.09 31.67
N LEU A 724 -28.66 -3.69 31.56
CA LEU A 724 -27.64 -3.80 32.60
C LEU A 724 -27.11 -2.38 32.93
N GLY A 725 -27.66 -1.74 33.95
CA GLY A 725 -27.27 -0.40 34.37
C GLY A 725 -28.46 0.49 34.75
N ALA A 726 -28.18 1.75 35.06
CA ALA A 726 -29.18 2.76 35.40
C ALA A 726 -29.97 3.26 34.17
N GLY A 727 -30.96 4.13 34.40
CA GLY A 727 -31.80 4.74 33.37
C GLY A 727 -33.16 4.04 33.20
N ASP A 728 -34.06 4.70 32.48
CA ASP A 728 -35.42 4.24 32.29
C ASP A 728 -35.52 3.19 31.17
N LEU A 729 -36.51 2.30 31.27
CA LEU A 729 -36.85 1.31 30.26
C LEU A 729 -38.35 1.37 29.98
N VAL A 730 -38.70 1.73 28.75
CA VAL A 730 -40.05 1.64 28.20
C VAL A 730 -40.04 0.68 27.03
N THR A 731 -40.76 -0.43 27.12
CA THR A 731 -40.78 -1.45 26.06
C THR A 731 -42.17 -2.00 25.81
N GLY A 732 -42.54 -2.16 24.54
CA GLY A 732 -43.69 -2.94 24.08
C GLY A 732 -43.21 -4.19 23.38
N MET A 733 -43.57 -5.37 23.89
CA MET A 733 -43.16 -6.66 23.31
C MET A 733 -44.41 -7.47 22.97
N PHE A 734 -44.62 -7.75 21.69
CA PHE A 734 -45.77 -8.51 21.18
C PHE A 734 -45.28 -9.74 20.44
N GLY A 735 -45.91 -10.89 20.68
CA GLY A 735 -45.58 -12.13 19.99
C GLY A 735 -46.81 -12.90 19.53
N GLY A 736 -46.61 -13.69 18.46
CA GLY A 736 -47.58 -14.68 17.99
C GLY A 736 -47.20 -16.05 18.55
N ALA A 737 -48.16 -16.70 19.21
CA ALA A 737 -48.04 -18.08 19.69
C ALA A 737 -47.94 -19.07 18.53
#